data_AF-A0A8H7HMF0-F1
#
_entry.id   AF-A0A8H7HMF0-F1
#
_cell.length_a   1.000
_cell.length_b   1.000
_cell.length_c   1.000
_cell.angle_alpha   90.00
_cell.angle_beta   90.00
_cell.angle_gamma   90.00
#
_symmetry.space_group_name_H-M   'P 1'
#
loop_
_entity.id
_entity.type
_entity.pdbx_description
1 polymer ?
#
loop_
_entity_poly.entity_id
_entity_poly.type
_entity_poly.pdbx_seq_one_letter_code
_entity_poly.pdbx_strand_id
1 'polypeptide(L)'
;MTHDNTGPVISKFKSLGATRIHNPRQPVFTIDHDVQNKTAKNLQKYASIEAFGRTHGIDFYGAGRGIGHQVLVEEGYAFPHTLVVASDSHSNMYGGVGCVGTPVVRTDAAALWATGKTWWQVPRMIKVELMGKLAPGVTGKDIIVALCGLFNKDEVLNAAIEFHGDGIEMLGIDERLAVANMTTEWGALAGVFPVDEPLLDWYKKAVDKMTLRTFSGASSSLPPPPEHPRLNEGRLNSIRSSPIRPDNGAEYSSHLTLDLSTLVPYVSGPNSVKVATALPKLAQDNIKINKAYLVSCTNARASDLKAAAQVVKGRKVAPGVEFYIAAASSKVQAEVEKSGDWGALLSAGAKPLPAGCGPCIGLGTGLLEPGEVGISATNRNYKGRMGSPQAQAYLASPAVVAASAIRGVICGPDSLDLNALPQNERPVFTSSTPNTIPGASTSASPAEPLVDGFPRSFGGPIMFAPQDNLNTDGIYPGKYTYQDDITLERQAEVVMENYDPAFAKNVAEVRSSGKTAVLVSGYNFGTGSSREQAATALKAAGVPLVIAGSFGDIFKRNSINNGLVCMECPELVADLTEKYAKSGARGNGGVDGELTVQPGWELDVDMQSGKIEVKQGGKVLREYQTRPVGPSVQELWLRSPNRTKASPQTNMYSYALLAALAAPAMAQEVNTTYITGLLGALNGLGLTSLVSVASSIANNTNGTALLAQLSQGNKTVFAPNNEAFGRVPQNVSSNTDLLTSILSYHIVEGHYNASDFAREPNHTIVRTYLTNPSLVNLEGGRGQVLVIERDDGNDNDVKILFADDDVDVQRTTGYENLIVHVVDDVLTPPGTISETARQEDDFSQLAGALQTTNLIAPLEAIKGVTIFAPTNDAFQAALAALGSQAQNTSVISSVLANHVINGTTVYSSALTSQNFVSAGGQGFSFSSNSSGTYVTSGSASARITRADIPIRNGVIHRIDRVLANTESNPDAAASAASSQASVAATATSIPGQPNSPSNVPSASGSANASIRTAVAFPSGAIFSVLAAGMGALIGGMLVL
;
A
#
# COMPACT_ATOMS: atom_id res chain seq x y z
N MET A 1 -7.11 1.11 -14.17
CA MET A 1 -7.84 0.59 -15.35
C MET A 1 -9.33 0.47 -15.06
N THR A 2 -10.15 0.75 -16.05
CA THR A 2 -11.57 0.35 -16.08
C THR A 2 -11.85 -0.38 -17.39
N HIS A 3 -12.91 -1.20 -17.39
CA HIS A 3 -13.30 -2.01 -18.54
C HIS A 3 -14.66 -1.55 -19.08
N ASP A 4 -15.55 -2.44 -19.52
CA ASP A 4 -16.92 -2.11 -19.93
C ASP A 4 -17.70 -1.29 -18.87
N ASN A 5 -17.32 -1.38 -17.58
CA ASN A 5 -17.88 -0.56 -16.51
C ASN A 5 -17.42 0.91 -16.53
N THR A 6 -16.57 1.31 -17.47
CA THR A 6 -16.16 2.70 -17.69
C THR A 6 -17.38 3.60 -17.90
N GLY A 7 -18.42 3.13 -18.60
CA GLY A 7 -19.68 3.87 -18.78
C GLY A 7 -20.33 4.27 -17.44
N PRO A 8 -20.67 3.31 -16.57
CA PRO A 8 -21.13 3.59 -15.21
C PRO A 8 -20.17 4.46 -14.38
N VAL A 9 -18.85 4.29 -14.50
CA VAL A 9 -17.87 5.13 -13.80
C VAL A 9 -17.91 6.58 -14.30
N ILE A 10 -18.10 6.82 -15.60
CA ILE A 10 -18.32 8.17 -16.17
C ILE A 10 -19.55 8.82 -15.53
N SER A 11 -20.65 8.09 -15.36
CA SER A 11 -21.86 8.61 -14.69
C SER A 11 -21.56 9.02 -13.25
N LYS A 12 -20.81 8.20 -12.50
CA LYS A 12 -20.39 8.56 -11.13
C LYS A 12 -19.46 9.77 -11.11
N PHE A 13 -18.46 9.79 -11.98
CA PHE A 13 -17.52 10.90 -12.13
C PHE A 13 -18.26 12.23 -12.38
N LYS A 14 -19.25 12.23 -13.27
CA LYS A 14 -20.12 13.39 -13.51
C LYS A 14 -20.98 13.74 -12.29
N SER A 15 -21.51 12.74 -11.59
CA SER A 15 -22.33 12.97 -10.38
C SER A 15 -21.54 13.60 -9.23
N LEU A 16 -20.20 13.41 -9.20
CA LEU A 16 -19.31 14.11 -8.27
C LEU A 16 -19.12 15.59 -8.62
N GLY A 17 -19.69 16.08 -9.74
CA GLY A 17 -19.47 17.43 -10.27
C GLY A 17 -18.12 17.59 -10.97
N ALA A 18 -17.37 16.51 -11.17
CA ALA A 18 -16.06 16.56 -11.81
C ALA A 18 -16.20 16.77 -13.33
N THR A 19 -15.48 17.76 -13.85
CA THR A 19 -15.48 18.13 -15.28
C THR A 19 -14.17 17.77 -15.97
N ARG A 20 -13.11 17.45 -15.22
CA ARG A 20 -11.78 17.10 -15.75
C ARG A 20 -11.15 15.94 -15.00
N ILE A 21 -10.47 15.07 -15.73
CA ILE A 21 -9.64 14.01 -15.15
C ILE A 21 -8.40 14.66 -14.54
N HIS A 22 -8.06 14.29 -13.31
CA HIS A 22 -6.92 14.83 -12.57
C HIS A 22 -5.59 14.62 -13.31
N ASN A 23 -5.31 13.39 -13.75
CA ASN A 23 -4.14 13.05 -14.55
C ASN A 23 -4.55 12.08 -15.68
N PRO A 24 -4.74 12.56 -16.91
CA PRO A 24 -5.15 11.73 -18.05
C PRO A 24 -4.22 10.57 -18.40
N ARG A 25 -2.95 10.61 -17.97
CA ARG A 25 -1.97 9.56 -18.27
C ARG A 25 -2.08 8.32 -17.40
N GLN A 26 -2.84 8.39 -16.32
CA GLN A 26 -3.04 7.30 -15.35
C GLN A 26 -4.21 6.36 -15.70
N PRO A 27 -5.43 6.83 -16.04
CA PRO A 27 -6.51 5.94 -16.42
C PRO A 27 -6.20 5.26 -17.75
N VAL A 28 -6.73 4.05 -17.89
CA VAL A 28 -6.71 3.25 -19.12
C VAL A 28 -8.07 2.60 -19.23
N PHE A 29 -8.71 2.75 -20.39
CA PHE A 29 -10.02 2.20 -20.67
C PHE A 29 -9.88 1.00 -21.60
N THR A 30 -10.50 -0.10 -21.22
CA THR A 30 -10.45 -1.37 -21.97
C THR A 30 -11.88 -1.85 -22.23
N ILE A 31 -12.11 -2.63 -23.27
CA ILE A 31 -13.43 -3.23 -23.58
C ILE A 31 -13.24 -4.72 -23.83
N ASP A 32 -13.68 -5.55 -22.89
CA ASP A 32 -13.34 -6.97 -22.84
C ASP A 32 -14.45 -7.89 -22.29
N HIS A 33 -15.46 -7.38 -21.59
CA HIS A 33 -16.50 -8.20 -20.98
C HIS A 33 -17.60 -8.61 -21.96
N ASP A 34 -18.25 -7.64 -22.62
CA ASP A 34 -19.42 -7.89 -23.48
C ASP A 34 -19.10 -7.78 -24.99
N VAL A 35 -17.89 -8.19 -25.36
CA VAL A 35 -17.34 -8.00 -26.73
C VAL A 35 -18.11 -8.73 -27.82
N GLN A 36 -18.85 -9.78 -27.48
CA GLN A 36 -19.68 -10.57 -28.41
C GLN A 36 -21.03 -9.89 -28.69
N ASN A 37 -21.49 -8.99 -27.82
CA ASN A 37 -22.75 -8.28 -28.00
C ASN A 37 -22.58 -7.13 -29.00
N LYS A 38 -23.07 -7.35 -30.23
CA LYS A 38 -23.03 -6.38 -31.33
C LYS A 38 -24.33 -5.59 -31.51
N THR A 39 -25.21 -5.56 -30.50
CA THR A 39 -26.42 -4.74 -30.57
C THR A 39 -26.08 -3.26 -30.68
N ALA A 40 -26.92 -2.48 -31.36
CA ALA A 40 -26.72 -1.04 -31.52
C ALA A 40 -26.57 -0.32 -30.17
N LYS A 41 -27.32 -0.72 -29.15
CA LYS A 41 -27.23 -0.19 -27.77
C LYS A 41 -25.84 -0.40 -27.16
N ASN A 42 -25.28 -1.61 -27.26
CA ASN A 42 -23.96 -1.90 -26.69
C ASN A 42 -22.83 -1.19 -27.47
N LEU A 43 -22.94 -1.14 -28.80
CA LEU A 43 -21.98 -0.42 -29.64
C LEU A 43 -22.00 1.10 -29.35
N GLN A 44 -23.19 1.68 -29.12
CA GLN A 44 -23.32 3.09 -28.73
C GLN A 44 -22.68 3.36 -27.36
N LYS A 45 -22.84 2.45 -26.39
CA LYS A 45 -22.13 2.52 -25.10
C LYS A 45 -20.61 2.57 -25.30
N TYR A 46 -20.05 1.66 -26.10
CA TYR A 46 -18.60 1.65 -26.36
C TYR A 46 -18.12 2.92 -27.08
N ALA A 47 -18.88 3.40 -28.07
CA ALA A 47 -18.58 4.66 -28.75
C ALA A 47 -18.58 5.85 -27.77
N SER A 48 -19.51 5.88 -26.80
CA SER A 48 -19.55 6.93 -25.78
C SER A 48 -18.35 6.91 -24.83
N ILE A 49 -17.87 5.71 -24.47
CA ILE A 49 -16.67 5.52 -23.65
C ILE A 49 -15.42 5.99 -24.41
N GLU A 50 -15.29 5.58 -25.67
CA GLU A 50 -14.19 6.00 -26.54
C GLU A 50 -14.18 7.53 -26.73
N ALA A 51 -15.34 8.12 -27.02
CA ALA A 51 -15.47 9.58 -27.16
C ALA A 51 -15.03 10.31 -25.88
N PHE A 52 -15.47 9.84 -24.70
CA PHE A 52 -15.04 10.40 -23.42
C PHE A 52 -13.52 10.25 -23.21
N GLY A 53 -12.95 9.09 -23.52
CA GLY A 53 -11.52 8.84 -23.46
C GLY A 53 -10.73 9.81 -24.36
N ARG A 54 -11.17 10.00 -25.61
CA ARG A 54 -10.57 10.94 -26.57
C ARG A 54 -10.66 12.39 -26.09
N THR A 55 -11.81 12.82 -25.56
CA THR A 55 -12.00 14.17 -25.01
C THR A 55 -11.02 14.47 -23.88
N HIS A 56 -10.69 13.47 -23.06
CA HIS A 56 -9.78 13.65 -21.92
C HIS A 56 -8.34 13.23 -22.20
N GLY A 57 -8.00 12.71 -23.38
CA GLY A 57 -6.65 12.24 -23.71
C GLY A 57 -6.24 10.96 -22.97
N ILE A 58 -7.19 10.03 -22.79
CA ILE A 58 -7.00 8.76 -22.08
C ILE A 58 -6.73 7.64 -23.09
N ASP A 59 -5.78 6.77 -22.76
CA ASP A 59 -5.49 5.57 -23.55
C ASP A 59 -6.71 4.62 -23.56
N PHE A 60 -7.20 4.29 -24.76
CA PHE A 60 -8.39 3.45 -24.97
C PHE A 60 -8.07 2.23 -25.84
N TYR A 61 -8.44 1.05 -25.34
CA TYR A 61 -8.30 -0.23 -26.02
C TYR A 61 -9.68 -0.84 -26.27
N GLY A 62 -10.13 -0.80 -27.53
CA GLY A 62 -11.47 -1.24 -27.93
C GLY A 62 -11.67 -2.76 -27.96
N ALA A 63 -12.93 -3.15 -28.21
CA ALA A 63 -13.34 -4.55 -28.25
C ALA A 63 -12.49 -5.38 -29.24
N GLY A 64 -12.03 -6.54 -28.79
CA GLY A 64 -11.18 -7.44 -29.59
C GLY A 64 -9.68 -7.21 -29.43
N ARG A 65 -9.23 -6.15 -28.74
CA ARG A 65 -7.82 -5.97 -28.38
C ARG A 65 -7.34 -7.03 -27.38
N GLY A 66 -8.20 -7.40 -26.43
CA GLY A 66 -7.87 -8.35 -25.37
C GLY A 66 -8.42 -7.95 -24.00
N ILE A 67 -8.23 -8.83 -23.04
CA ILE A 67 -8.65 -8.63 -21.65
C ILE A 67 -7.78 -7.57 -21.00
N GLY A 68 -8.38 -6.61 -20.29
CA GLY A 68 -7.71 -5.43 -19.78
C GLY A 68 -6.50 -5.76 -18.91
N HIS A 69 -6.58 -6.79 -18.06
CA HIS A 69 -5.45 -7.23 -17.24
C HIS A 69 -4.23 -7.65 -18.09
N GLN A 70 -4.47 -8.41 -19.15
CA GLN A 70 -3.42 -8.83 -20.07
C GLN A 70 -2.85 -7.62 -20.83
N VAL A 71 -3.72 -6.72 -21.30
CA VAL A 71 -3.32 -5.50 -21.99
C VAL A 71 -2.44 -4.61 -21.10
N LEU A 72 -2.79 -4.47 -19.81
CA LEU A 72 -2.02 -3.65 -18.88
C LEU A 72 -0.58 -4.13 -18.69
N VAL A 73 -0.36 -5.44 -18.69
CA VAL A 73 0.98 -6.06 -18.64
C VAL A 73 1.70 -5.90 -20.00
N GLU A 74 1.02 -6.21 -21.11
CA GLU A 74 1.56 -6.13 -22.48
C GLU A 74 2.00 -4.72 -22.90
N GLU A 75 1.41 -3.69 -22.30
CA GLU A 75 1.64 -2.28 -22.62
C GLU A 75 2.42 -1.58 -21.49
N GLY A 76 2.84 -2.30 -20.45
CA GLY A 76 3.69 -1.80 -19.36
C GLY A 76 3.04 -0.78 -18.43
N TYR A 77 1.70 -0.75 -18.36
CA TYR A 77 1.01 -0.02 -17.30
C TYR A 77 1.20 -0.74 -15.95
N ALA A 78 0.95 -2.05 -15.95
CA ALA A 78 1.34 -2.94 -14.87
C ALA A 78 2.78 -3.38 -15.11
N PHE A 79 3.69 -2.92 -14.25
CA PHE A 79 5.13 -3.08 -14.42
C PHE A 79 5.81 -3.24 -13.05
N PRO A 80 6.98 -3.87 -12.95
CA PRO A 80 7.74 -3.94 -11.70
C PRO A 80 7.77 -2.63 -10.92
N HIS A 81 7.59 -2.73 -9.60
CA HIS A 81 7.63 -1.61 -8.63
C HIS A 81 6.56 -0.53 -8.83
N THR A 82 5.44 -0.86 -9.48
CA THR A 82 4.28 0.05 -9.61
C THR A 82 3.09 -0.42 -8.79
N LEU A 83 2.22 0.51 -8.39
CA LEU A 83 0.89 0.24 -7.86
C LEU A 83 -0.14 0.49 -8.97
N VAL A 84 -0.91 -0.54 -9.31
CA VAL A 84 -1.94 -0.45 -10.34
C VAL A 84 -3.27 -0.97 -9.81
N VAL A 85 -4.26 -0.10 -9.89
CA VAL A 85 -5.63 -0.40 -9.47
C VAL A 85 -6.54 -0.62 -10.67
N ALA A 86 -7.50 -1.52 -10.55
CA ALA A 86 -8.53 -1.71 -11.56
C ALA A 86 -9.91 -1.78 -10.93
N SER A 87 -10.93 -1.30 -11.65
CA SER A 87 -12.33 -1.53 -11.26
C SER A 87 -12.78 -2.98 -11.55
N ASP A 88 -11.90 -3.96 -11.31
CA ASP A 88 -12.07 -5.40 -11.50
C ASP A 88 -11.32 -6.12 -10.38
N SER A 89 -11.86 -7.23 -9.89
CA SER A 89 -11.30 -8.02 -8.77
C SER A 89 -9.95 -8.67 -9.07
N HIS A 90 -9.61 -8.96 -10.33
CA HIS A 90 -8.42 -9.73 -10.72
C HIS A 90 -7.22 -8.86 -11.10
N SER A 91 -7.20 -7.59 -10.69
CA SER A 91 -5.98 -6.78 -10.77
C SER A 91 -4.82 -7.38 -9.97
N ASN A 92 -5.08 -8.28 -9.02
CA ASN A 92 -4.05 -9.07 -8.35
C ASN A 92 -3.14 -9.81 -9.34
N MET A 93 -3.60 -10.08 -10.58
CA MET A 93 -2.77 -10.63 -11.67
C MET A 93 -1.45 -9.86 -11.84
N TYR A 94 -1.43 -8.54 -11.63
CA TYR A 94 -0.24 -7.73 -11.80
C TYR A 94 0.89 -8.11 -10.82
N GLY A 95 0.56 -8.74 -9.70
CA GLY A 95 1.52 -9.27 -8.75
C GLY A 95 2.50 -10.28 -9.36
N GLY A 96 2.11 -10.98 -10.43
CA GLY A 96 3.00 -11.91 -11.13
C GLY A 96 4.17 -11.24 -11.85
N VAL A 97 4.13 -9.91 -12.03
CA VAL A 97 5.21 -9.10 -12.61
C VAL A 97 5.78 -8.08 -11.60
N GLY A 98 5.68 -8.37 -10.30
CA GLY A 98 6.20 -7.50 -9.24
C GLY A 98 5.52 -6.13 -9.15
N CYS A 99 4.28 -6.03 -9.64
CA CYS A 99 3.42 -4.87 -9.50
C CYS A 99 2.42 -5.12 -8.37
N VAL A 100 2.23 -4.16 -7.48
CA VAL A 100 1.14 -4.22 -6.52
C VAL A 100 -0.17 -3.98 -7.28
N GLY A 101 -0.89 -5.07 -7.56
CA GLY A 101 -2.18 -5.05 -8.21
C GLY A 101 -3.29 -5.24 -7.19
N THR A 102 -4.26 -4.32 -7.12
CA THR A 102 -5.37 -4.42 -6.16
C THR A 102 -6.68 -3.85 -6.72
N PRO A 103 -7.85 -4.39 -6.35
CA PRO A 103 -9.12 -3.98 -6.94
C PRO A 103 -9.69 -2.72 -6.28
N VAL A 104 -10.33 -1.89 -7.09
CA VAL A 104 -11.17 -0.76 -6.64
C VAL A 104 -12.61 -0.98 -7.11
N VAL A 105 -13.55 -0.26 -6.51
CA VAL A 105 -14.95 -0.26 -6.98
C VAL A 105 -15.21 0.95 -7.90
N ARG A 106 -16.36 0.97 -8.58
CA ARG A 106 -16.69 2.03 -9.57
C ARG A 106 -16.64 3.44 -8.98
N THR A 107 -17.11 3.62 -7.75
CA THR A 107 -17.07 4.91 -7.04
C THR A 107 -15.62 5.32 -6.72
N ASP A 108 -14.78 4.40 -6.26
CA ASP A 108 -13.37 4.67 -6.01
C ASP A 108 -12.63 5.02 -7.31
N ALA A 109 -12.95 4.34 -8.42
CA ALA A 109 -12.40 4.68 -9.74
C ALA A 109 -12.78 6.10 -10.17
N ALA A 110 -14.06 6.49 -10.00
CA ALA A 110 -14.51 7.85 -10.29
C ALA A 110 -13.82 8.90 -9.40
N ALA A 111 -13.64 8.60 -8.10
CA ALA A 111 -12.91 9.46 -7.18
C ALA A 111 -11.43 9.60 -7.58
N LEU A 112 -10.75 8.50 -7.91
CA LEU A 112 -9.38 8.50 -8.41
C LEU A 112 -9.23 9.31 -9.69
N TRP A 113 -10.18 9.21 -10.62
CA TRP A 113 -10.19 10.03 -11.83
C TRP A 113 -10.32 11.52 -11.51
N ALA A 114 -11.12 11.89 -10.51
CA ALA A 114 -11.38 13.27 -10.13
C ALA A 114 -10.25 13.90 -9.29
N THR A 115 -9.60 13.11 -8.42
CA THR A 115 -8.72 13.65 -7.37
C THR A 115 -7.28 13.13 -7.43
N GLY A 116 -7.03 12.03 -8.15
CA GLY A 116 -5.75 11.32 -8.12
C GLY A 116 -5.45 10.62 -6.77
N LYS A 117 -6.41 10.59 -5.84
CA LYS A 117 -6.23 10.09 -4.47
C LYS A 117 -7.37 9.17 -4.05
N THR A 118 -7.06 8.20 -3.18
CA THR A 118 -8.06 7.34 -2.54
C THR A 118 -7.54 6.85 -1.19
N TRP A 119 -8.44 6.35 -0.35
CA TRP A 119 -8.15 5.79 0.97
C TRP A 119 -8.11 4.27 0.94
N TRP A 120 -7.03 3.71 1.47
CA TRP A 120 -6.83 2.28 1.68
C TRP A 120 -6.67 1.99 3.16
N GLN A 121 -7.27 0.90 3.61
CA GLN A 121 -6.91 0.31 4.90
C GLN A 121 -5.58 -0.44 4.70
N VAL A 122 -4.62 -0.23 5.61
CA VAL A 122 -3.35 -0.96 5.57
C VAL A 122 -3.64 -2.44 5.83
N PRO A 123 -3.36 -3.35 4.87
CA PRO A 123 -3.62 -4.76 5.05
C PRO A 123 -2.55 -5.38 5.93
N ARG A 124 -2.93 -6.46 6.61
CA ARG A 124 -1.95 -7.38 7.21
C ARG A 124 -1.10 -8.04 6.11
N MET A 125 0.20 -8.20 6.38
CA MET A 125 1.14 -8.82 5.45
C MET A 125 1.33 -10.30 5.78
N ILE A 126 1.28 -11.17 4.76
CA ILE A 126 1.51 -12.62 4.90
C ILE A 126 2.64 -13.04 3.99
N LYS A 127 3.59 -13.79 4.54
CA LYS A 127 4.62 -14.47 3.78
C LYS A 127 4.10 -15.82 3.30
N VAL A 128 4.12 -16.05 1.99
CA VAL A 128 3.82 -17.36 1.40
C VAL A 128 5.09 -17.90 0.76
N GLU A 129 5.68 -18.93 1.35
CA GLU A 129 6.93 -19.53 0.92
C GLU A 129 6.68 -20.80 0.09
N LEU A 130 7.10 -20.77 -1.18
CA LEU A 130 7.02 -21.88 -2.12
C LEU A 130 8.38 -22.57 -2.18
N MET A 131 8.44 -23.82 -1.73
CA MET A 131 9.69 -24.56 -1.59
C MET A 131 9.84 -25.64 -2.66
N GLY A 132 11.07 -25.90 -3.10
CA GLY A 132 11.36 -27.02 -4.01
C GLY A 132 10.81 -26.82 -5.42
N LYS A 133 10.69 -27.91 -6.20
CA LYS A 133 10.41 -27.85 -7.63
C LYS A 133 9.15 -28.64 -8.00
N LEU A 134 8.34 -28.07 -8.89
CA LEU A 134 7.17 -28.74 -9.47
C LEU A 134 7.53 -30.04 -10.19
N ALA A 135 6.70 -31.07 -10.00
CA ALA A 135 6.75 -32.29 -10.80
C ALA A 135 6.33 -32.01 -12.27
N PRO A 136 6.77 -32.83 -13.24
CA PRO A 136 6.37 -32.68 -14.63
C PRO A 136 4.83 -32.65 -14.81
N GLY A 137 4.33 -31.66 -15.54
CA GLY A 137 2.90 -31.49 -15.81
C GLY A 137 2.12 -30.75 -14.72
N VAL A 138 2.76 -30.37 -13.61
CA VAL A 138 2.22 -29.45 -12.59
C VAL A 138 2.59 -28.02 -12.98
N THR A 139 1.67 -27.08 -12.79
CA THR A 139 1.78 -25.69 -13.24
C THR A 139 1.38 -24.69 -12.14
N GLY A 140 1.60 -23.40 -12.37
CA GLY A 140 1.11 -22.34 -11.48
C GLY A 140 -0.41 -22.40 -11.18
N LYS A 141 -1.22 -22.92 -12.11
CA LYS A 141 -2.66 -23.13 -11.86
C LYS A 141 -2.90 -24.12 -10.73
N ASP A 142 -2.12 -25.19 -10.68
CA ASP A 142 -2.23 -26.23 -9.67
C ASP A 142 -1.77 -25.70 -8.30
N ILE A 143 -0.74 -24.86 -8.27
CA ILE A 143 -0.28 -24.17 -7.04
C ILE A 143 -1.42 -23.39 -6.41
N ILE A 144 -2.05 -22.47 -7.15
CA ILE A 144 -3.06 -21.60 -6.55
C ILE A 144 -4.37 -22.33 -6.21
N VAL A 145 -4.75 -23.35 -6.98
CA VAL A 145 -5.88 -24.23 -6.62
C VAL A 145 -5.57 -24.99 -5.32
N ALA A 146 -4.35 -25.51 -5.17
CA ALA A 146 -3.94 -26.18 -3.93
C ALA A 146 -3.91 -25.21 -2.75
N LEU A 147 -3.34 -24.00 -2.90
CA LEU A 147 -3.35 -22.98 -1.84
C LEU A 147 -4.77 -22.64 -1.37
N CYS A 148 -5.70 -22.38 -2.30
CA CYS A 148 -7.10 -22.12 -1.99
C CYS A 148 -7.80 -23.29 -1.25
N GLY A 149 -7.42 -24.53 -1.56
CA GLY A 149 -8.01 -25.72 -0.96
C GLY A 149 -7.40 -26.10 0.39
N LEU A 150 -6.08 -25.93 0.54
CA LEU A 150 -5.32 -26.28 1.74
C LEU A 150 -5.46 -25.23 2.85
N PHE A 151 -5.40 -23.95 2.48
CA PHE A 151 -5.58 -22.81 3.37
C PHE A 151 -6.95 -22.17 3.12
N ASN A 152 -8.00 -22.89 3.53
CA ASN A 152 -9.39 -22.56 3.19
C ASN A 152 -10.18 -21.91 4.34
N LYS A 153 -9.52 -21.60 5.46
CA LYS A 153 -10.08 -21.04 6.69
C LYS A 153 -9.77 -19.55 6.85
N ASP A 154 -9.74 -18.84 5.73
CA ASP A 154 -9.57 -17.39 5.65
C ASP A 154 -8.23 -16.88 6.19
N GLU A 155 -7.20 -17.72 6.17
CA GLU A 155 -5.82 -17.42 6.59
C GLU A 155 -5.28 -16.15 5.91
N VAL A 156 -5.68 -15.93 4.65
CA VAL A 156 -5.26 -14.78 3.83
C VAL A 156 -6.37 -13.76 3.54
N LEU A 157 -7.56 -13.91 4.13
CA LEU A 157 -8.67 -12.99 3.89
C LEU A 157 -8.27 -11.54 4.19
N ASN A 158 -8.46 -10.67 3.19
CA ASN A 158 -8.16 -9.23 3.21
C ASN A 158 -6.68 -8.90 3.54
N ALA A 159 -5.77 -9.87 3.37
CA ALA A 159 -4.34 -9.66 3.53
C ALA A 159 -3.66 -9.28 2.20
N ALA A 160 -2.49 -8.67 2.29
CA ALA A 160 -1.54 -8.64 1.19
C ALA A 160 -0.54 -9.79 1.34
N ILE A 161 -0.35 -10.55 0.26
CA ILE A 161 0.58 -11.68 0.20
C ILE A 161 1.87 -11.23 -0.47
N GLU A 162 2.98 -11.61 0.13
CA GLU A 162 4.30 -11.57 -0.51
C GLU A 162 4.78 -13.01 -0.71
N PHE A 163 5.05 -13.37 -1.96
CA PHE A 163 5.56 -14.70 -2.31
C PHE A 163 7.07 -14.79 -2.14
N HIS A 164 7.53 -15.84 -1.47
CA HIS A 164 8.93 -16.15 -1.16
C HIS A 164 9.28 -17.60 -1.54
N GLY A 165 10.55 -17.97 -1.36
CA GLY A 165 11.04 -19.34 -1.48
C GLY A 165 11.76 -19.65 -2.79
N ASP A 166 12.60 -20.68 -2.74
CA ASP A 166 13.43 -21.13 -3.87
C ASP A 166 12.60 -21.67 -5.05
N GLY A 167 11.38 -22.12 -4.78
CA GLY A 167 10.46 -22.61 -5.81
C GLY A 167 10.04 -21.53 -6.83
N ILE A 168 10.15 -20.24 -6.49
CA ILE A 168 9.79 -19.12 -7.39
C ILE A 168 10.69 -19.07 -8.63
N GLU A 169 11.99 -19.38 -8.49
CA GLU A 169 12.96 -19.33 -9.58
C GLU A 169 12.63 -20.32 -10.71
N MET A 170 11.87 -21.36 -10.37
CA MET A 170 11.45 -22.41 -11.30
C MET A 170 10.13 -22.10 -12.02
N LEU A 171 9.41 -21.04 -11.63
CA LEU A 171 8.12 -20.66 -12.21
C LEU A 171 8.30 -19.70 -13.38
N GLY A 172 7.66 -20.00 -14.50
CA GLY A 172 7.52 -19.05 -15.60
C GLY A 172 6.66 -17.84 -15.21
N ILE A 173 6.88 -16.69 -15.85
CA ILE A 173 6.11 -15.47 -15.54
C ILE A 173 4.61 -15.65 -15.79
N ASP A 174 4.22 -16.40 -16.82
CA ASP A 174 2.81 -16.73 -17.08
C ASP A 174 2.19 -17.58 -15.96
N GLU A 175 2.98 -18.36 -15.24
CA GLU A 175 2.53 -19.14 -14.08
C GLU A 175 2.39 -18.24 -12.85
N ARG A 176 3.35 -17.33 -12.63
CA ARG A 176 3.25 -16.30 -11.57
C ARG A 176 2.02 -15.41 -11.76
N LEU A 177 1.73 -15.02 -13.00
CA LEU A 177 0.52 -14.27 -13.35
C LEU A 177 -0.76 -15.06 -13.02
N ALA A 178 -0.78 -16.38 -13.29
CA ALA A 178 -1.92 -17.24 -12.96
C ALA A 178 -2.11 -17.38 -11.44
N VAL A 179 -1.02 -17.58 -10.69
CA VAL A 179 -1.06 -17.65 -9.22
C VAL A 179 -1.54 -16.32 -8.65
N ALA A 180 -0.91 -15.21 -9.03
CA ALA A 180 -1.26 -13.88 -8.55
C ALA A 180 -2.71 -13.51 -8.88
N ASN A 181 -3.21 -13.85 -10.08
CA ASN A 181 -4.59 -13.61 -10.49
C ASN A 181 -5.61 -14.23 -9.53
N MET A 182 -5.37 -15.48 -9.12
CA MET A 182 -6.31 -16.25 -8.30
C MET A 182 -6.09 -16.10 -6.79
N THR A 183 -5.15 -15.27 -6.35
CA THR A 183 -5.11 -14.82 -4.94
C THR A 183 -6.39 -14.08 -4.55
N THR A 184 -7.10 -13.50 -5.53
CA THR A 184 -8.45 -12.96 -5.39
C THR A 184 -9.44 -14.01 -4.87
N GLU A 185 -9.46 -15.21 -5.44
CA GLU A 185 -10.33 -16.31 -5.00
C GLU A 185 -9.89 -16.92 -3.67
N TRP A 186 -8.60 -16.83 -3.35
CA TRP A 186 -8.08 -17.22 -2.04
C TRP A 186 -8.54 -16.26 -0.93
N GLY A 187 -8.83 -15.00 -1.29
CA GLY A 187 -9.35 -13.96 -0.40
C GLY A 187 -8.38 -12.82 -0.13
N ALA A 188 -7.22 -12.78 -0.78
CA ALA A 188 -6.21 -11.75 -0.59
C ALA A 188 -6.52 -10.47 -1.38
N LEU A 189 -6.13 -9.33 -0.81
CA LEU A 189 -6.26 -8.00 -1.41
C LEU A 189 -5.22 -7.74 -2.51
N ALA A 190 -4.05 -8.37 -2.38
CA ALA A 190 -2.96 -8.37 -3.35
C ALA A 190 -2.09 -9.62 -3.11
N GLY A 191 -1.39 -10.09 -4.15
CA GLY A 191 -0.39 -11.14 -4.01
C GLY A 191 0.76 -10.95 -4.98
N VAL A 192 1.93 -10.61 -4.45
CA VAL A 192 3.05 -10.05 -5.23
C VAL A 192 4.23 -11.01 -5.24
N PHE A 193 4.73 -11.31 -6.43
CA PHE A 193 5.98 -12.04 -6.65
C PHE A 193 7.18 -11.08 -6.66
N PRO A 194 8.37 -11.55 -6.28
CA PRO A 194 9.57 -10.73 -6.34
C PRO A 194 9.93 -10.36 -7.79
N VAL A 195 10.64 -9.24 -7.93
CA VAL A 195 11.24 -8.81 -9.19
C VAL A 195 12.63 -9.44 -9.30
N ASP A 196 12.78 -10.39 -10.23
CA ASP A 196 13.98 -11.18 -10.43
C ASP A 196 14.44 -11.18 -11.90
N GLU A 197 15.60 -11.78 -12.16
CA GLU A 197 16.18 -11.82 -13.51
C GLU A 197 15.28 -12.53 -14.55
N PRO A 198 14.63 -13.68 -14.25
CA PRO A 198 13.65 -14.28 -15.17
C PRO A 198 12.54 -13.32 -15.63
N LEU A 199 12.03 -12.47 -14.73
CA LEU A 199 11.03 -11.47 -15.07
C LEU A 199 11.59 -10.37 -15.96
N LEU A 200 12.79 -9.88 -15.66
CA LEU A 200 13.46 -8.83 -16.43
C LEU A 200 13.82 -9.32 -17.84
N ASP A 201 14.25 -10.56 -17.98
CA ASP A 201 14.51 -11.21 -19.25
C ASP A 201 13.23 -11.45 -20.05
N TRP A 202 12.11 -11.77 -19.37
CA TRP A 202 10.81 -11.89 -20.01
C TRP A 202 10.37 -10.56 -20.64
N TYR A 203 10.52 -9.44 -19.93
CA TYR A 203 10.26 -8.11 -20.50
C TYR A 203 11.27 -7.71 -21.56
N LYS A 204 12.56 -8.03 -21.40
CA LYS A 204 13.57 -7.77 -22.43
C LYS A 204 13.20 -8.43 -23.76
N LYS A 205 12.79 -9.71 -23.72
CA LYS A 205 12.30 -10.42 -24.93
C LYS A 205 11.08 -9.73 -25.54
N ALA A 206 10.19 -9.15 -24.71
CA ALA A 206 9.05 -8.39 -25.20
C ALA A 206 9.49 -7.08 -25.90
N VAL A 207 10.46 -6.34 -25.33
CA VAL A 207 11.05 -5.14 -25.93
C VAL A 207 11.77 -5.48 -27.24
N ASP A 208 12.62 -6.51 -27.25
CA ASP A 208 13.37 -6.96 -28.44
C ASP A 208 12.41 -7.35 -29.58
N LYS A 209 11.29 -8.04 -29.26
CA LYS A 209 10.23 -8.37 -30.23
C LYS A 209 9.59 -7.13 -30.86
N MET A 210 9.53 -5.99 -30.17
CA MET A 210 9.00 -4.73 -30.72
C MET A 210 10.02 -4.05 -31.63
N THR A 211 11.30 -4.04 -31.24
CA THR A 211 12.42 -3.46 -32.01
C THR A 211 12.67 -4.22 -33.32
N LEU A 212 12.56 -5.55 -33.32
CA LEU A 212 12.81 -6.39 -34.50
C LEU A 212 11.68 -6.36 -35.56
N ARG A 213 10.53 -5.74 -35.28
CA ARG A 213 9.42 -5.61 -36.26
C ARG A 213 9.62 -4.48 -37.26
N THR A 214 10.64 -3.66 -37.07
CA THR A 214 11.04 -2.63 -38.04
C THR A 214 12.24 -3.10 -38.85
N PHE A 215 12.14 -3.02 -40.17
CA PHE A 215 13.16 -3.42 -41.15
C PHE A 215 14.48 -2.60 -41.10
N SER A 216 14.77 -1.92 -39.98
CA SER A 216 16.02 -1.21 -39.78
C SER A 216 17.11 -2.18 -39.30
N GLY A 217 17.76 -2.87 -40.23
CA GLY A 217 19.03 -3.52 -39.94
C GLY A 217 20.10 -2.48 -39.60
N ALA A 218 21.23 -2.90 -39.00
CA ALA A 218 22.37 -2.03 -38.65
C ALA A 218 22.99 -1.26 -39.84
N SER A 219 22.56 -1.55 -41.07
CA SER A 219 22.96 -0.90 -42.33
C SER A 219 21.86 -0.03 -42.95
N SER A 220 20.69 0.15 -42.32
CA SER A 220 19.59 0.93 -42.92
C SER A 220 19.76 2.42 -42.62
N SER A 221 19.55 3.26 -43.63
CA SER A 221 19.46 4.73 -43.49
C SER A 221 18.13 5.21 -42.89
N LEU A 222 17.27 4.29 -42.44
CA LEU A 222 15.99 4.62 -41.83
C LEU A 222 16.19 4.91 -40.34
N PRO A 223 15.61 5.99 -39.79
CA PRO A 223 15.68 6.27 -38.36
C PRO A 223 15.08 5.12 -37.55
N PRO A 224 15.65 4.80 -36.37
CA PRO A 224 15.08 3.77 -35.51
C PRO A 224 13.64 4.11 -35.13
N PRO A 225 12.77 3.11 -34.89
CA PRO A 225 11.41 3.36 -34.45
C PRO A 225 11.38 4.17 -33.14
N PRO A 226 10.32 4.96 -32.91
CA PRO A 226 10.08 5.56 -31.61
C PRO A 226 10.05 4.49 -30.52
N GLU A 227 10.80 4.71 -29.44
CA GLU A 227 10.82 3.83 -28.28
C GLU A 227 9.43 3.78 -27.63
N HIS A 228 9.02 2.58 -27.17
CA HIS A 228 7.71 2.44 -26.52
C HIS A 228 7.70 3.21 -25.18
N PRO A 229 6.68 4.03 -24.90
CA PRO A 229 6.71 5.00 -23.80
C PRO A 229 6.76 4.39 -22.39
N ARG A 230 6.44 3.09 -22.24
CA ARG A 230 6.36 2.40 -20.94
C ARG A 230 7.13 1.09 -20.87
N LEU A 231 7.52 0.51 -22.02
CA LEU A 231 8.19 -0.79 -22.10
C LEU A 231 9.44 -0.60 -22.94
N ASN A 232 10.51 -0.26 -22.26
CA ASN A 232 11.74 0.12 -22.91
C ASN A 232 12.96 -0.26 -22.07
N GLU A 233 14.12 -0.26 -22.71
CA GLU A 233 15.37 -0.68 -22.07
C GLU A 233 15.74 0.25 -20.91
N GLY A 234 15.51 1.56 -21.03
CA GLY A 234 15.78 2.52 -19.95
C GLY A 234 15.03 2.18 -18.66
N ARG A 235 13.73 1.86 -18.75
CA ARG A 235 12.93 1.45 -17.59
C ARG A 235 13.37 0.10 -17.03
N LEU A 236 13.73 -0.86 -17.87
CA LEU A 236 14.25 -2.16 -17.41
C LEU A 236 15.59 -2.01 -16.69
N ASN A 237 16.49 -1.18 -17.22
CA ASN A 237 17.78 -0.89 -16.61
C ASN A 237 17.60 -0.19 -15.26
N SER A 238 16.63 0.72 -15.14
CA SER A 238 16.29 1.36 -13.86
C SER A 238 15.82 0.38 -12.79
N ILE A 239 15.08 -0.67 -13.18
CA ILE A 239 14.68 -1.73 -12.24
C ILE A 239 15.90 -2.58 -11.85
N ARG A 240 16.76 -2.94 -12.80
CA ARG A 240 18.00 -3.69 -12.55
C ARG A 240 18.94 -2.94 -11.60
N SER A 241 19.07 -1.62 -11.75
CA SER A 241 19.94 -0.79 -10.91
C SER A 241 19.40 -0.51 -9.51
N SER A 242 18.10 -0.73 -9.29
CA SER A 242 17.41 -0.40 -8.03
C SER A 242 16.33 -1.43 -7.72
N PRO A 243 16.72 -2.70 -7.45
CA PRO A 243 15.77 -3.74 -7.10
C PRO A 243 15.13 -3.43 -5.74
N ILE A 244 13.80 -3.54 -5.65
CA ILE A 244 13.10 -3.50 -4.37
C ILE A 244 13.00 -4.93 -3.85
N ARG A 245 13.45 -5.14 -2.62
CA ARG A 245 13.38 -6.41 -1.91
C ARG A 245 12.80 -6.15 -0.52
N PRO A 246 12.17 -7.15 0.11
CA PRO A 246 11.81 -7.03 1.52
C PRO A 246 13.08 -6.79 2.36
N ASP A 247 12.93 -5.98 3.41
CA ASP A 247 14.02 -5.70 4.34
C ASP A 247 14.46 -6.98 5.07
N ASN A 248 15.73 -7.04 5.45
CA ASN A 248 16.22 -8.13 6.28
C ASN A 248 15.53 -8.09 7.66
N GLY A 249 14.87 -9.19 8.04
CA GLY A 249 14.08 -9.23 9.27
C GLY A 249 12.67 -8.64 9.16
N ALA A 250 12.16 -8.40 7.94
CA ALA A 250 10.76 -7.97 7.75
C ALA A 250 9.78 -8.88 8.51
N GLU A 251 8.87 -8.27 9.26
CA GLU A 251 7.88 -8.97 10.06
C GLU A 251 6.60 -9.25 9.26
N TYR A 252 6.05 -10.46 9.43
CA TYR A 252 4.81 -10.88 8.78
C TYR A 252 3.80 -11.37 9.81
N SER A 253 2.52 -11.06 9.57
CA SER A 253 1.43 -11.49 10.46
C SER A 253 1.21 -13.00 10.46
N SER A 254 1.61 -13.68 9.40
CA SER A 254 1.57 -15.14 9.27
C SER A 254 2.58 -15.59 8.21
N HIS A 255 3.03 -16.84 8.35
CA HIS A 255 3.94 -17.50 7.42
C HIS A 255 3.33 -18.83 6.99
N LEU A 256 3.03 -18.93 5.69
CA LEU A 256 2.47 -20.12 5.07
C LEU A 256 3.55 -20.76 4.20
N THR A 257 3.68 -22.08 4.24
CA THR A 257 4.64 -22.81 3.39
C THR A 257 3.92 -23.86 2.54
N LEU A 258 4.40 -24.06 1.31
CA LEU A 258 3.97 -25.15 0.43
C LEU A 258 5.20 -25.77 -0.26
N ASP A 259 5.39 -27.08 -0.08
CA ASP A 259 6.41 -27.83 -0.78
C ASP A 259 5.90 -28.26 -2.17
N LEU A 260 6.40 -27.58 -3.20
CA LEU A 260 6.05 -27.80 -4.60
C LEU A 260 6.44 -29.20 -5.10
N SER A 261 7.43 -29.86 -4.47
CA SER A 261 7.87 -31.20 -4.86
C SER A 261 6.86 -32.29 -4.50
N THR A 262 5.90 -31.97 -3.64
CA THR A 262 4.82 -32.87 -3.21
C THR A 262 3.49 -32.60 -3.91
N LEU A 263 3.45 -31.57 -4.77
CA LEU A 263 2.27 -31.17 -5.50
C LEU A 263 2.09 -32.01 -6.77
N VAL A 264 0.83 -32.34 -7.06
CA VAL A 264 0.40 -32.99 -8.31
C VAL A 264 -0.55 -32.04 -9.06
N PRO A 265 -1.04 -32.36 -10.27
CA PRO A 265 -2.07 -31.53 -10.89
C PRO A 265 -3.36 -31.53 -10.05
N TYR A 266 -4.01 -30.38 -9.93
CA TYR A 266 -5.17 -30.15 -9.07
C TYR A 266 -6.36 -29.62 -9.86
N VAL A 267 -7.55 -30.07 -9.48
CA VAL A 267 -8.81 -29.61 -10.05
C VAL A 267 -9.66 -29.02 -8.94
N SER A 268 -10.20 -27.84 -9.19
CA SER A 268 -11.14 -27.19 -8.30
C SER A 268 -12.58 -27.45 -8.74
N GLY A 269 -13.46 -27.84 -7.82
CA GLY A 269 -14.89 -27.98 -8.05
C GLY A 269 -15.49 -29.32 -7.59
N PRO A 270 -16.80 -29.50 -7.82
CA PRO A 270 -17.66 -28.58 -8.56
C PRO A 270 -18.04 -27.32 -7.78
N ASN A 271 -18.28 -26.24 -8.50
CA ASN A 271 -19.00 -25.04 -8.04
C ASN A 271 -18.42 -24.23 -6.86
N SER A 272 -17.20 -24.53 -6.42
CA SER A 272 -16.48 -23.78 -5.40
C SER A 272 -14.98 -23.86 -5.65
N VAL A 273 -14.29 -22.72 -5.51
CA VAL A 273 -12.84 -22.66 -5.72
C VAL A 273 -12.09 -23.37 -4.59
N LYS A 274 -12.64 -23.32 -3.37
CA LYS A 274 -12.08 -23.95 -2.16
C LYS A 274 -12.24 -25.48 -2.12
N VAL A 275 -13.04 -26.06 -3.01
CA VAL A 275 -13.10 -27.52 -3.19
C VAL A 275 -12.00 -27.90 -4.16
N ALA A 276 -10.85 -28.36 -3.65
CA ALA A 276 -9.68 -28.70 -4.45
C ALA A 276 -9.32 -30.17 -4.29
N THR A 277 -9.25 -30.90 -5.40
CA THR A 277 -8.96 -32.34 -5.42
C THR A 277 -7.79 -32.63 -6.35
N ALA A 278 -6.85 -33.47 -5.89
CA ALA A 278 -5.78 -33.98 -6.74
C ALA A 278 -6.36 -34.71 -7.97
N LEU A 279 -5.87 -34.37 -9.16
CA LEU A 279 -6.33 -34.95 -10.42
C LEU A 279 -6.25 -36.48 -10.47
N PRO A 280 -5.18 -37.16 -9.97
CA PRO A 280 -5.13 -38.62 -9.99
C PRO A 280 -6.27 -39.30 -9.21
N LYS A 281 -6.80 -38.61 -8.19
CA LYS A 281 -7.97 -39.08 -7.44
C LYS A 281 -9.26 -38.78 -8.22
N LEU A 282 -9.45 -37.54 -8.64
CA LEU A 282 -10.69 -37.11 -9.31
C LEU A 282 -10.93 -37.83 -10.64
N ALA A 283 -9.87 -38.18 -11.38
CA ALA A 283 -9.98 -38.90 -12.65
C ALA A 283 -10.62 -40.29 -12.51
N GLN A 284 -10.59 -40.90 -11.31
CA GLN A 284 -11.20 -42.20 -11.04
C GLN A 284 -12.73 -42.15 -11.10
N ASP A 285 -13.32 -40.98 -10.83
CA ASP A 285 -14.77 -40.77 -10.82
C ASP A 285 -15.37 -40.73 -12.23
N ASN A 286 -14.54 -40.69 -13.29
CA ASN A 286 -14.95 -40.69 -14.70
C ASN A 286 -16.04 -39.64 -15.02
N ILE A 287 -15.91 -38.45 -14.42
CA ILE A 287 -16.88 -37.36 -14.55
C ILE A 287 -16.93 -36.90 -16.02
N LYS A 288 -18.06 -37.15 -16.68
CA LYS A 288 -18.31 -36.71 -18.06
C LYS A 288 -18.41 -35.19 -18.13
N ILE A 289 -17.89 -34.62 -19.21
CA ILE A 289 -18.01 -33.18 -19.49
C ILE A 289 -18.82 -32.93 -20.76
N ASN A 290 -19.49 -31.79 -20.80
CA ASN A 290 -20.20 -31.28 -21.98
C ASN A 290 -19.41 -30.15 -22.63
N LYS A 291 -18.74 -29.32 -21.84
CA LYS A 291 -18.04 -28.14 -22.34
C LYS A 291 -16.65 -27.98 -21.71
N ALA A 292 -15.70 -27.55 -22.52
CA ALA A 292 -14.34 -27.23 -22.11
C ALA A 292 -13.98 -25.80 -22.53
N TYR A 293 -13.18 -25.08 -21.73
CA TYR A 293 -12.88 -23.67 -21.98
C TYR A 293 -11.41 -23.30 -21.72
N LEU A 294 -10.72 -22.80 -22.76
CA LEU A 294 -9.45 -22.08 -22.64
C LEU A 294 -9.68 -20.61 -22.99
N VAL A 295 -10.09 -19.85 -21.99
CA VAL A 295 -10.43 -18.42 -22.09
C VAL A 295 -9.96 -17.71 -20.82
N SER A 296 -10.26 -16.42 -20.68
CA SER A 296 -9.99 -15.55 -19.50
C SER A 296 -8.55 -15.04 -19.35
N CYS A 297 -8.37 -14.09 -18.44
CA CYS A 297 -7.07 -13.54 -18.09
C CYS A 297 -6.19 -14.51 -17.28
N THR A 298 -6.75 -15.58 -16.72
CA THR A 298 -6.00 -16.48 -15.84
C THR A 298 -5.07 -17.39 -16.61
N ASN A 299 -5.53 -18.07 -17.67
CA ASN A 299 -4.72 -19.03 -18.43
C ASN A 299 -5.13 -19.10 -19.92
N ALA A 300 -4.87 -18.02 -20.67
CA ALA A 300 -5.07 -17.97 -22.11
C ALA A 300 -3.93 -17.21 -22.83
N ARG A 301 -2.73 -17.24 -22.24
CA ARG A 301 -1.51 -16.69 -22.83
C ARG A 301 -0.91 -17.69 -23.81
N ALA A 302 0.14 -17.28 -24.53
CA ALA A 302 0.73 -18.11 -25.58
C ALA A 302 1.25 -19.45 -25.04
N SER A 303 1.85 -19.45 -23.83
CA SER A 303 2.31 -20.67 -23.17
C SER A 303 1.16 -21.61 -22.79
N ASP A 304 0.05 -21.08 -22.27
CA ASP A 304 -1.15 -21.84 -21.91
C ASP A 304 -1.76 -22.53 -23.14
N LEU A 305 -1.95 -21.76 -24.22
CA LEU A 305 -2.52 -22.26 -25.47
C LEU A 305 -1.60 -23.29 -26.14
N LYS A 306 -0.27 -23.09 -26.05
CA LYS A 306 0.71 -24.07 -26.52
C LYS A 306 0.64 -25.38 -25.72
N ALA A 307 0.55 -25.31 -24.39
CA ALA A 307 0.42 -26.49 -23.55
C ALA A 307 -0.83 -27.31 -23.92
N ALA A 308 -1.96 -26.63 -24.16
CA ALA A 308 -3.16 -27.27 -24.68
C ALA A 308 -3.01 -27.83 -26.10
N ALA A 309 -2.37 -27.07 -27.01
CA ALA A 309 -2.13 -27.47 -28.39
C ALA A 309 -1.31 -28.77 -28.48
N GLN A 310 -0.31 -28.92 -27.61
CA GLN A 310 0.51 -30.13 -27.51
C GLN A 310 -0.33 -31.37 -27.15
N VAL A 311 -1.35 -31.21 -26.32
CA VAL A 311 -2.25 -32.31 -25.92
C VAL A 311 -3.19 -32.71 -27.05
N VAL A 312 -3.73 -31.75 -27.80
CA VAL A 312 -4.74 -32.02 -28.82
C VAL A 312 -4.17 -32.36 -30.20
N LYS A 313 -2.87 -32.13 -30.43
CA LYS A 313 -2.25 -32.29 -31.75
C LYS A 313 -2.47 -33.69 -32.31
N GLY A 314 -3.06 -33.75 -33.51
CA GLY A 314 -3.37 -35.02 -34.19
C GLY A 314 -4.61 -35.76 -33.65
N ARG A 315 -5.36 -35.16 -32.73
CA ARG A 315 -6.55 -35.74 -32.09
C ARG A 315 -7.80 -34.91 -32.41
N LYS A 316 -8.97 -35.38 -31.98
CA LYS A 316 -10.25 -34.68 -32.12
C LYS A 316 -10.96 -34.58 -30.77
N VAL A 317 -11.65 -33.47 -30.55
CA VAL A 317 -12.56 -33.28 -29.41
C VAL A 317 -13.59 -34.41 -29.39
N ALA A 318 -13.89 -34.92 -28.19
CA ALA A 318 -14.79 -36.05 -28.01
C ALA A 318 -16.20 -35.75 -28.55
N PRO A 319 -16.92 -36.75 -29.10
CA PRO A 319 -18.31 -36.58 -29.50
C PRO A 319 -19.17 -36.08 -28.33
N GLY A 320 -19.97 -35.04 -28.57
CA GLY A 320 -20.84 -34.43 -27.55
C GLY A 320 -20.16 -33.40 -26.65
N VAL A 321 -18.87 -33.11 -26.86
CA VAL A 321 -18.14 -32.05 -26.15
C VAL A 321 -17.96 -30.83 -27.04
N GLU A 322 -18.20 -29.64 -26.48
CA GLU A 322 -17.84 -28.38 -27.11
C GLU A 322 -16.61 -27.77 -26.42
N PHE A 323 -15.55 -27.52 -27.19
CA PHE A 323 -14.32 -26.94 -26.67
C PHE A 323 -14.15 -25.51 -27.18
N TYR A 324 -14.25 -24.51 -26.30
CA TYR A 324 -14.13 -23.09 -26.66
C TYR A 324 -12.76 -22.54 -26.31
N ILE A 325 -12.19 -21.74 -27.21
CA ILE A 325 -10.88 -21.10 -27.03
C ILE A 325 -10.95 -19.60 -27.32
N ALA A 326 -10.27 -18.79 -26.53
CA ALA A 326 -10.05 -17.37 -26.78
C ALA A 326 -8.65 -17.01 -26.30
N ALA A 327 -7.87 -16.30 -27.10
CA ALA A 327 -6.61 -15.77 -26.62
C ALA A 327 -6.85 -14.61 -25.64
N ALA A 328 -5.95 -14.45 -24.66
CA ALA A 328 -6.02 -13.35 -23.70
C ALA A 328 -5.95 -11.97 -24.37
N SER A 329 -5.34 -11.88 -25.56
CA SER A 329 -5.30 -10.67 -26.38
C SER A 329 -5.11 -10.99 -27.87
N SER A 330 -5.34 -10.00 -28.73
CA SER A 330 -5.02 -10.13 -30.16
C SER A 330 -3.52 -10.31 -30.43
N LYS A 331 -2.65 -9.76 -29.57
CA LYS A 331 -1.20 -9.99 -29.64
C LYS A 331 -0.86 -11.45 -29.34
N VAL A 332 -1.47 -12.02 -28.30
CA VAL A 332 -1.32 -13.43 -27.96
C VAL A 332 -1.85 -14.31 -29.09
N GLN A 333 -3.02 -14.01 -29.64
CA GLN A 333 -3.60 -14.79 -30.74
C GLN A 333 -2.65 -14.84 -31.94
N ALA A 334 -2.12 -13.68 -32.36
CA ALA A 334 -1.16 -13.62 -33.47
C ALA A 334 0.12 -14.43 -33.19
N GLU A 335 0.59 -14.49 -31.93
CA GLU A 335 1.75 -15.29 -31.55
C GLU A 335 1.49 -16.80 -31.71
N VAL A 336 0.33 -17.27 -31.26
CA VAL A 336 -0.04 -18.70 -31.34
C VAL A 336 -0.51 -19.14 -32.72
N GLU A 337 -1.04 -18.23 -33.53
CA GLU A 337 -1.28 -18.46 -34.95
C GLU A 337 0.05 -18.67 -35.68
N LYS A 338 1.04 -17.81 -35.40
CA LYS A 338 2.38 -17.90 -35.99
C LYS A 338 3.13 -19.18 -35.60
N SER A 339 2.98 -19.67 -34.37
CA SER A 339 3.60 -20.93 -33.94
C SER A 339 2.89 -22.18 -34.49
N GLY A 340 1.68 -22.02 -35.03
CA GLY A 340 0.82 -23.12 -35.48
C GLY A 340 0.00 -23.78 -34.36
N ASP A 341 0.16 -23.35 -33.11
CA ASP A 341 -0.55 -23.89 -31.95
C ASP A 341 -2.07 -23.61 -32.06
N TRP A 342 -2.45 -22.42 -32.53
CA TRP A 342 -3.85 -22.09 -32.80
C TRP A 342 -4.47 -23.02 -33.85
N GLY A 343 -3.73 -23.29 -34.92
CA GLY A 343 -4.15 -24.21 -35.97
C GLY A 343 -4.34 -25.64 -35.47
N ALA A 344 -3.50 -26.11 -34.53
CA ALA A 344 -3.65 -27.42 -33.90
C ALA A 344 -4.94 -27.50 -33.06
N LEU A 345 -5.24 -26.46 -32.28
CA LEU A 345 -6.48 -26.38 -31.50
C LEU A 345 -7.73 -26.41 -32.40
N LEU A 346 -7.75 -25.58 -33.44
CA LEU A 346 -8.87 -25.56 -34.41
C LEU A 346 -9.00 -26.91 -35.14
N SER A 347 -7.88 -27.50 -35.54
CA SER A 347 -7.86 -28.81 -36.20
C SER A 347 -8.41 -29.92 -35.31
N ALA A 348 -8.28 -29.81 -33.99
CA ALA A 348 -8.88 -30.74 -33.05
C ALA A 348 -10.40 -30.56 -32.91
N GLY A 349 -10.98 -29.44 -33.37
CA GLY A 349 -12.41 -29.13 -33.25
C GLY A 349 -12.71 -28.07 -32.20
N ALA A 350 -11.70 -27.34 -31.71
CA ALA A 350 -11.93 -26.18 -30.85
C ALA A 350 -12.66 -25.06 -31.60
N LYS A 351 -13.53 -24.34 -30.88
CA LYS A 351 -14.38 -23.25 -31.37
C LYS A 351 -13.81 -21.91 -30.90
N PRO A 352 -13.30 -21.06 -31.81
CA PRO A 352 -12.70 -19.80 -31.42
C PRO A 352 -13.76 -18.79 -31.00
N LEU A 353 -13.45 -18.02 -29.96
CA LEU A 353 -14.18 -16.85 -29.49
C LEU A 353 -13.26 -15.62 -29.63
N PRO A 354 -13.82 -14.41 -29.74
CA PRO A 354 -13.00 -13.19 -29.77
C PRO A 354 -12.24 -13.01 -28.45
N ALA A 355 -11.07 -12.37 -28.52
CA ALA A 355 -10.28 -12.02 -27.34
C ALA A 355 -11.11 -11.14 -26.39
N GLY A 356 -11.40 -11.68 -25.20
CA GLY A 356 -12.28 -11.10 -24.19
C GLY A 356 -12.67 -12.13 -23.12
N CYS A 357 -13.45 -11.72 -22.13
CA CYS A 357 -13.84 -12.55 -20.98
C CYS A 357 -14.81 -13.68 -21.38
N GLY A 358 -15.89 -13.36 -22.09
CA GLY A 358 -16.87 -14.33 -22.59
C GLY A 358 -17.46 -15.24 -21.49
N PRO A 359 -17.50 -16.57 -21.67
CA PRO A 359 -18.09 -17.50 -20.70
C PRO A 359 -17.50 -17.43 -19.29
N CYS A 360 -16.29 -16.91 -19.10
CA CYS A 360 -15.66 -16.73 -17.79
C CYS A 360 -16.51 -15.86 -16.82
N ILE A 361 -17.29 -14.95 -17.38
CA ILE A 361 -18.17 -14.03 -16.63
C ILE A 361 -19.65 -14.34 -16.84
N GLY A 362 -19.96 -15.46 -17.52
CA GLY A 362 -21.33 -15.85 -17.82
C GLY A 362 -21.97 -15.08 -18.99
N LEU A 363 -21.17 -14.56 -19.94
CA LEU A 363 -21.67 -13.85 -21.12
C LEU A 363 -21.23 -14.52 -22.43
N GLY A 364 -21.96 -14.23 -23.51
CA GLY A 364 -21.62 -14.66 -24.86
C GLY A 364 -21.94 -16.12 -25.16
N THR A 365 -21.30 -16.65 -26.20
CA THR A 365 -21.55 -17.98 -26.74
C THR A 365 -20.94 -19.07 -25.87
N GLY A 366 -21.65 -20.18 -25.68
CA GLY A 366 -21.12 -21.39 -25.03
C GLY A 366 -21.34 -21.45 -23.52
N LEU A 367 -22.36 -20.76 -22.97
CA LEU A 367 -22.73 -20.87 -21.56
C LEU A 367 -23.17 -22.29 -21.20
N LEU A 368 -22.98 -22.69 -19.95
CA LEU A 368 -23.45 -23.98 -19.44
C LEU A 368 -24.98 -23.99 -19.29
N GLU A 369 -25.61 -25.07 -19.73
CA GLU A 369 -27.05 -25.32 -19.64
C GLU A 369 -27.39 -26.17 -18.40
N PRO A 370 -28.67 -26.25 -17.99
CA PRO A 370 -29.07 -27.11 -16.87
C PRO A 370 -28.61 -28.57 -17.02
N GLY A 371 -27.95 -29.10 -15.98
CA GLY A 371 -27.44 -30.48 -15.96
C GLY A 371 -26.11 -30.70 -16.69
N GLU A 372 -25.55 -29.68 -17.34
CA GLU A 372 -24.25 -29.80 -18.01
C GLU A 372 -23.07 -29.69 -17.02
N VAL A 373 -21.95 -30.33 -17.40
CA VAL A 373 -20.67 -30.23 -16.72
C VAL A 373 -19.65 -29.49 -17.59
N GLY A 374 -19.06 -28.44 -17.04
CA GLY A 374 -17.99 -27.66 -17.67
C GLY A 374 -16.66 -27.80 -16.96
N ILE A 375 -15.56 -27.86 -17.71
CA ILE A 375 -14.19 -27.73 -17.18
C ILE A 375 -13.46 -26.57 -17.86
N SER A 376 -12.82 -25.69 -17.10
CA SER A 376 -12.21 -24.48 -17.65
C SER A 376 -10.84 -24.16 -17.04
N ALA A 377 -10.04 -23.40 -17.78
CA ALA A 377 -8.81 -22.80 -17.25
C ALA A 377 -9.05 -21.39 -16.67
N THR A 378 -10.30 -21.05 -16.36
CA THR A 378 -10.69 -19.76 -15.77
C THR A 378 -10.48 -19.77 -14.25
N ASN A 379 -10.75 -18.67 -13.57
CA ASN A 379 -10.52 -18.50 -12.12
C ASN A 379 -11.74 -18.80 -11.24
N ARG A 380 -12.97 -18.72 -11.75
CA ARG A 380 -14.20 -18.91 -10.96
C ARG A 380 -15.10 -19.98 -11.54
N ASN A 381 -15.60 -20.84 -10.65
CA ASN A 381 -16.57 -21.88 -10.95
C ASN A 381 -17.88 -21.74 -10.14
N TYR A 382 -18.14 -20.63 -9.45
CA TYR A 382 -19.34 -20.50 -8.59
C TYR A 382 -20.65 -20.93 -9.28
N LYS A 383 -21.60 -21.44 -8.49
CA LYS A 383 -22.94 -21.82 -8.98
C LYS A 383 -23.56 -20.68 -9.81
N GLY A 384 -23.92 -20.97 -11.06
CA GLY A 384 -24.49 -20.00 -12.00
C GLY A 384 -23.50 -19.01 -12.63
N ARG A 385 -22.19 -19.16 -12.39
CA ARG A 385 -21.16 -18.24 -12.91
C ARG A 385 -21.01 -18.32 -14.43
N MET A 386 -20.99 -19.53 -14.98
CA MET A 386 -20.73 -19.78 -16.40
C MET A 386 -22.02 -20.07 -17.19
N GLY A 387 -23.20 -19.81 -16.61
CA GLY A 387 -24.49 -20.14 -17.21
C GLY A 387 -25.50 -20.56 -16.15
N SER A 388 -26.13 -21.71 -16.35
CA SER A 388 -27.17 -22.25 -15.47
C SER A 388 -26.68 -22.51 -14.05
N PRO A 389 -27.46 -22.15 -13.01
CA PRO A 389 -27.18 -22.53 -11.62
C PRO A 389 -27.37 -24.03 -11.34
N GLN A 390 -27.90 -24.79 -12.31
CA GLN A 390 -28.03 -26.25 -12.25
C GLN A 390 -26.88 -26.99 -12.95
N ALA A 391 -25.89 -26.26 -13.48
CA ALA A 391 -24.68 -26.84 -14.07
C ALA A 391 -23.59 -27.06 -13.00
N GLN A 392 -22.63 -27.91 -13.32
CA GLN A 392 -21.40 -28.10 -12.54
C GLN A 392 -20.20 -27.53 -13.29
N ALA A 393 -19.43 -26.66 -12.65
CA ALA A 393 -18.21 -26.10 -13.22
C ALA A 393 -16.97 -26.52 -12.41
N TYR A 394 -15.91 -26.89 -13.15
CA TYR A 394 -14.61 -27.29 -12.64
C TYR A 394 -13.51 -26.39 -13.22
N LEU A 395 -12.45 -26.14 -12.44
CA LEU A 395 -11.26 -25.39 -12.88
C LEU A 395 -10.04 -26.29 -12.90
N ALA A 396 -9.24 -26.23 -13.95
CA ALA A 396 -8.01 -27.00 -14.08
C ALA A 396 -6.96 -26.26 -14.93
N SER A 397 -5.75 -26.81 -15.01
CA SER A 397 -4.69 -26.28 -15.90
C SER A 397 -5.03 -26.47 -17.38
N PRO A 398 -4.46 -25.67 -18.29
CA PRO A 398 -4.76 -25.74 -19.72
C PRO A 398 -4.62 -27.12 -20.34
N ALA A 399 -3.58 -27.87 -19.95
CA ALA A 399 -3.33 -29.22 -20.45
C ALA A 399 -4.40 -30.22 -19.97
N VAL A 400 -4.87 -30.09 -18.72
CA VAL A 400 -5.95 -30.93 -18.16
C VAL A 400 -7.28 -30.62 -18.83
N VAL A 401 -7.59 -29.34 -19.06
CA VAL A 401 -8.79 -28.94 -19.82
C VAL A 401 -8.78 -29.52 -21.22
N ALA A 402 -7.65 -29.40 -21.93
CA ALA A 402 -7.49 -29.94 -23.27
C ALA A 402 -7.59 -31.48 -23.31
N ALA A 403 -6.96 -32.17 -22.37
CA ALA A 403 -7.06 -33.62 -22.27
C ALA A 403 -8.50 -34.07 -22.03
N SER A 404 -9.18 -33.38 -21.11
CA SER A 404 -10.58 -33.64 -20.80
C SER A 404 -11.49 -33.41 -22.01
N ALA A 405 -11.23 -32.38 -22.81
CA ALA A 405 -11.96 -32.11 -24.05
C ALA A 405 -11.81 -33.23 -25.10
N ILE A 406 -10.61 -33.80 -25.22
CA ILE A 406 -10.33 -34.93 -26.14
C ILE A 406 -10.96 -36.23 -25.64
N ARG A 407 -11.01 -36.44 -24.33
CA ARG A 407 -11.48 -37.70 -23.73
C ARG A 407 -12.98 -37.70 -23.41
N GLY A 408 -13.59 -36.53 -23.24
CA GLY A 408 -14.99 -36.36 -22.83
C GLY A 408 -15.26 -36.61 -21.34
N VAL A 409 -14.22 -36.80 -20.55
CA VAL A 409 -14.25 -36.95 -19.09
C VAL A 409 -13.11 -36.16 -18.47
N ILE A 410 -13.22 -35.75 -17.21
CA ILE A 410 -12.13 -35.06 -16.50
C ILE A 410 -10.92 -35.99 -16.39
N CYS A 411 -9.80 -35.63 -17.02
CA CYS A 411 -8.56 -36.41 -16.99
C CYS A 411 -7.31 -35.57 -17.27
N GLY A 412 -6.13 -36.14 -16.96
CA GLY A 412 -4.84 -35.58 -17.36
C GLY A 412 -4.45 -35.93 -18.80
N PRO A 413 -3.43 -35.26 -19.37
CA PRO A 413 -2.89 -35.60 -20.68
C PRO A 413 -2.13 -36.93 -20.65
N ASP A 414 -2.12 -37.69 -21.75
CA ASP A 414 -1.44 -39.00 -21.82
C ASP A 414 0.08 -38.92 -21.58
N SER A 415 0.68 -37.75 -21.78
CA SER A 415 2.09 -37.49 -21.47
C SER A 415 2.39 -37.40 -19.97
N LEU A 416 1.36 -37.31 -19.13
CA LEU A 416 1.49 -37.29 -17.68
C LEU A 416 1.52 -38.73 -17.15
N ASP A 417 2.70 -39.20 -16.77
CA ASP A 417 2.82 -40.48 -16.07
C ASP A 417 2.39 -40.32 -14.60
N LEU A 418 1.20 -40.82 -14.28
CA LEU A 418 0.65 -40.76 -12.92
C LEU A 418 1.49 -41.54 -11.90
N ASN A 419 2.27 -42.55 -12.33
CA ASN A 419 3.13 -43.32 -11.44
C ASN A 419 4.44 -42.57 -11.10
N ALA A 420 4.84 -41.63 -11.94
CA ALA A 420 6.01 -40.78 -11.72
C ALA A 420 5.71 -39.54 -10.87
N LEU A 421 4.43 -39.28 -10.55
CA LEU A 421 4.03 -38.19 -9.67
C LEU A 421 4.31 -38.50 -8.20
N PRO A 422 4.48 -37.47 -7.36
CA PRO A 422 4.53 -37.63 -5.90
C PRO A 422 3.33 -38.44 -5.40
N GLN A 423 3.61 -39.42 -4.52
CA GLN A 423 2.60 -40.35 -3.99
C GLN A 423 1.97 -39.87 -2.67
N ASN A 424 2.18 -38.60 -2.31
CA ASN A 424 1.61 -38.01 -1.11
C ASN A 424 0.08 -37.93 -1.24
N GLU A 425 -0.65 -38.34 -0.20
CA GLU A 425 -2.12 -38.19 -0.16
C GLU A 425 -2.56 -36.72 -0.25
N ARG A 426 -1.71 -35.81 0.24
CA ARG A 426 -1.85 -34.36 0.16
C ARG A 426 -0.45 -33.70 0.11
N PRO A 427 -0.32 -32.51 -0.50
CA PRO A 427 0.91 -31.72 -0.46
C PRO A 427 1.36 -31.44 0.97
N VAL A 428 2.66 -31.27 1.17
CA VAL A 428 3.24 -30.84 2.46
C VAL A 428 3.12 -29.31 2.55
N PHE A 429 2.49 -28.84 3.62
CA PHE A 429 2.26 -27.43 3.89
C PHE A 429 2.27 -27.15 5.39
N THR A 430 2.61 -25.92 5.77
CA THR A 430 2.51 -25.46 7.16
C THR A 430 1.90 -24.06 7.22
N SER A 431 1.29 -23.75 8.36
CA SER A 431 0.83 -22.41 8.72
C SER A 431 1.40 -22.10 10.09
N SER A 432 2.12 -20.99 10.21
CA SER A 432 2.55 -20.45 11.48
C SER A 432 2.12 -19.00 11.63
N THR A 433 1.69 -18.66 12.84
CA THR A 433 1.37 -17.30 13.25
C THR A 433 2.29 -17.01 14.44
N PRO A 434 3.12 -15.95 14.41
CA PRO A 434 4.01 -15.64 15.52
C PRO A 434 3.23 -15.56 16.86
N ASN A 435 3.70 -16.29 17.88
CA ASN A 435 3.14 -16.24 19.23
C ASN A 435 3.54 -14.91 19.90
N THR A 436 2.76 -13.85 19.66
CA THR A 436 2.37 -12.73 20.56
C THR A 436 2.14 -11.46 19.76
N ILE A 437 0.87 -11.07 19.62
CA ILE A 437 0.39 -9.86 20.28
C ILE A 437 -0.46 -10.40 21.44
N PRO A 438 -0.15 -10.11 22.72
CA PRO A 438 -1.07 -10.41 23.82
C PRO A 438 -2.43 -9.87 23.43
N GLY A 439 -3.46 -10.72 23.57
CA GLY A 439 -4.76 -10.53 22.94
C GLY A 439 -5.20 -9.08 22.88
N ALA A 440 -5.80 -8.69 21.75
CA ALA A 440 -6.70 -7.55 21.75
C ALA A 440 -7.62 -7.78 22.95
N SER A 441 -7.33 -7.10 24.05
CA SER A 441 -8.13 -7.16 25.24
C SER A 441 -9.52 -6.77 24.75
N THR A 442 -10.53 -7.52 25.18
CA THR A 442 -11.91 -7.06 25.21
C THR A 442 -12.03 -5.87 26.17
N SER A 443 -11.20 -4.83 26.02
CA SER A 443 -11.57 -3.50 26.42
C SER A 443 -12.72 -3.13 25.49
N ALA A 444 -13.86 -2.78 26.09
CA ALA A 444 -15.00 -2.30 25.34
C ALA A 444 -14.50 -1.25 24.34
N SER A 445 -14.76 -1.45 23.05
CA SER A 445 -14.43 -0.44 22.04
C SER A 445 -15.08 0.86 22.51
N PRO A 446 -14.31 1.97 22.62
CA PRO A 446 -14.89 3.23 23.03
C PRO A 446 -16.05 3.57 22.09
N ALA A 447 -17.12 4.13 22.66
CA ALA A 447 -18.30 4.50 21.90
C ALA A 447 -17.91 5.46 20.76
N GLU A 448 -18.42 5.23 19.56
CA GLU A 448 -18.22 6.13 18.42
C GLU A 448 -19.33 7.18 18.42
N PRO A 449 -19.02 8.48 18.39
CA PRO A 449 -20.04 9.52 18.30
C PRO A 449 -20.95 9.33 17.08
N LEU A 450 -22.25 9.58 17.28
CA LEU A 450 -23.21 9.58 16.18
C LEU A 450 -23.11 10.91 15.42
N VAL A 451 -22.95 10.83 14.10
CA VAL A 451 -23.05 11.96 13.19
C VAL A 451 -24.51 12.37 13.07
N ASP A 452 -24.78 13.68 13.12
CA ASP A 452 -26.14 14.22 13.07
C ASP A 452 -26.96 13.66 11.89
N GLY A 453 -28.12 13.08 12.22
CA GLY A 453 -29.05 12.47 11.26
C GLY A 453 -28.77 11.01 10.92
N PHE A 454 -27.68 10.42 11.41
CA PHE A 454 -27.42 8.98 11.31
C PHE A 454 -28.31 8.22 12.32
N PRO A 455 -28.90 7.06 11.95
CA PRO A 455 -29.80 6.34 12.85
C PRO A 455 -29.04 5.84 14.09
N ARG A 456 -29.62 6.08 15.27
CA ARG A 456 -29.08 5.57 16.54
C ARG A 456 -29.11 4.05 16.61
N SER A 457 -30.14 3.42 16.03
CA SER A 457 -30.20 1.97 15.94
C SER A 457 -30.68 1.47 14.58
N PHE A 458 -30.29 0.24 14.27
CA PHE A 458 -30.85 -0.55 13.18
C PHE A 458 -31.34 -1.87 13.76
N GLY A 459 -32.53 -2.32 13.35
CA GLY A 459 -33.09 -3.54 13.88
C GLY A 459 -34.29 -4.07 13.11
N GLY A 460 -34.65 -5.31 13.43
CA GLY A 460 -35.80 -6.02 12.90
C GLY A 460 -35.59 -7.52 12.80
N PRO A 461 -36.50 -8.25 12.12
CA PRO A 461 -36.47 -9.70 12.01
C PRO A 461 -35.19 -10.20 11.33
N ILE A 462 -34.61 -11.27 11.90
CA ILE A 462 -33.41 -11.92 11.35
C ILE A 462 -33.78 -12.77 10.13
N MET A 463 -33.02 -12.59 9.06
CA MET A 463 -32.95 -13.48 7.91
C MET A 463 -31.57 -14.15 7.93
N PHE A 464 -31.47 -15.38 8.42
CA PHE A 464 -30.18 -16.06 8.58
C PHE A 464 -29.87 -16.94 7.36
N ALA A 465 -28.80 -16.61 6.63
CA ALA A 465 -28.24 -17.44 5.57
C ALA A 465 -27.07 -18.28 6.15
N PRO A 466 -27.27 -19.56 6.51
CA PRO A 466 -26.23 -20.42 7.09
C PRO A 466 -25.19 -20.84 6.04
N GLN A 467 -24.44 -19.88 5.49
CA GLN A 467 -23.51 -20.07 4.39
C GLN A 467 -22.22 -19.26 4.60
N ASP A 468 -21.09 -19.96 4.56
CA ASP A 468 -19.76 -19.35 4.42
C ASP A 468 -19.44 -19.12 2.94
N ASN A 469 -18.63 -18.10 2.65
CA ASN A 469 -18.23 -17.72 1.29
C ASN A 469 -19.43 -17.44 0.35
N LEU A 470 -20.52 -16.89 0.90
CA LEU A 470 -21.65 -16.44 0.10
C LEU A 470 -21.20 -15.28 -0.79
N ASN A 471 -20.88 -15.60 -2.03
CA ASN A 471 -20.22 -14.70 -2.97
C ASN A 471 -21.18 -13.72 -3.67
N THR A 472 -20.63 -12.72 -4.36
CA THR A 472 -21.45 -11.73 -5.06
C THR A 472 -22.31 -12.27 -6.20
N ASP A 473 -21.99 -13.44 -6.79
CA ASP A 473 -22.89 -14.11 -7.75
C ASP A 473 -24.10 -14.75 -7.05
N GLY A 474 -23.91 -15.21 -5.80
CA GLY A 474 -24.98 -15.67 -4.92
C GLY A 474 -25.90 -14.53 -4.48
N ILE A 475 -25.36 -13.32 -4.23
CA ILE A 475 -26.12 -12.13 -3.82
C ILE A 475 -26.80 -11.44 -5.01
N TYR A 476 -26.11 -11.27 -6.12
CA TYR A 476 -26.61 -10.64 -7.34
C TYR A 476 -26.10 -11.37 -8.58
N PRO A 477 -26.97 -12.09 -9.32
CA PRO A 477 -26.53 -12.94 -10.43
C PRO A 477 -25.77 -12.18 -11.53
N GLY A 478 -24.65 -12.74 -11.99
CA GLY A 478 -23.78 -12.10 -12.99
C GLY A 478 -24.45 -11.72 -14.30
N LYS A 479 -25.47 -12.47 -14.74
CA LYS A 479 -26.28 -12.22 -15.93
C LYS A 479 -26.92 -10.81 -15.99
N TYR A 480 -27.07 -10.14 -14.85
CA TYR A 480 -27.64 -8.80 -14.77
C TYR A 480 -26.60 -7.65 -14.67
N THR A 481 -25.30 -7.96 -14.59
CA THR A 481 -24.24 -6.98 -14.22
C THR A 481 -24.07 -5.83 -15.23
N TYR A 482 -24.21 -6.13 -16.52
CA TYR A 482 -23.99 -5.19 -17.62
C TYR A 482 -25.29 -4.70 -18.27
N GLN A 483 -26.41 -4.87 -17.55
CA GLN A 483 -27.69 -4.27 -17.89
C GLN A 483 -27.76 -2.89 -17.24
N ASP A 484 -27.20 -1.87 -17.90
CA ASP A 484 -27.02 -0.53 -17.33
C ASP A 484 -28.35 0.20 -16.99
N ASP A 485 -29.47 -0.27 -17.54
CA ASP A 485 -30.83 0.24 -17.33
C ASP A 485 -31.67 -0.58 -16.32
N ILE A 486 -31.06 -1.54 -15.61
CA ILE A 486 -31.77 -2.31 -14.59
C ILE A 486 -32.23 -1.40 -13.44
N THR A 487 -33.53 -1.41 -13.16
CA THR A 487 -34.12 -0.57 -12.10
C THR A 487 -33.81 -1.13 -10.72
N LEU A 488 -33.91 -0.30 -9.66
CA LEU A 488 -33.73 -0.75 -8.29
C LEU A 488 -34.79 -1.77 -7.87
N GLU A 489 -36.02 -1.63 -8.38
CA GLU A 489 -37.09 -2.60 -8.20
C GLU A 489 -36.71 -3.95 -8.79
N ARG A 490 -36.17 -3.97 -10.01
CA ARG A 490 -35.72 -5.21 -10.62
C ARG A 490 -34.51 -5.81 -9.90
N GLN A 491 -33.59 -4.98 -9.39
CA GLN A 491 -32.48 -5.45 -8.54
C GLN A 491 -33.00 -6.12 -7.26
N ALA A 492 -34.03 -5.54 -6.63
CA ALA A 492 -34.68 -6.11 -5.45
C ALA A 492 -35.36 -7.46 -5.74
N GLU A 493 -35.95 -7.64 -6.92
CA GLU A 493 -36.59 -8.90 -7.31
C GLU A 493 -35.59 -10.05 -7.52
N VAL A 494 -34.37 -9.75 -7.97
CA VAL A 494 -33.36 -10.77 -8.32
C VAL A 494 -32.32 -10.98 -7.21
N VAL A 495 -32.45 -10.26 -6.09
CA VAL A 495 -31.51 -10.36 -4.98
C VAL A 495 -31.53 -11.78 -4.41
N MET A 496 -30.34 -12.34 -4.23
CA MET A 496 -30.10 -13.70 -3.76
C MET A 496 -30.68 -14.84 -4.63
N GLU A 497 -31.16 -14.57 -5.86
CA GLU A 497 -31.80 -15.57 -6.75
C GLU A 497 -30.95 -16.83 -6.99
N ASN A 498 -29.62 -16.69 -7.10
CA ASN A 498 -28.71 -17.82 -7.31
C ASN A 498 -28.45 -18.65 -6.03
N TYR A 499 -28.63 -18.04 -4.85
CA TYR A 499 -28.51 -18.69 -3.56
C TYR A 499 -29.85 -19.26 -3.11
N ASP A 500 -30.84 -18.39 -2.88
CA ASP A 500 -32.18 -18.70 -2.40
C ASP A 500 -33.23 -17.92 -3.22
N PRO A 501 -33.92 -18.58 -4.18
CA PRO A 501 -34.96 -17.95 -5.00
C PRO A 501 -36.14 -17.38 -4.20
N ALA A 502 -36.36 -17.82 -2.95
CA ALA A 502 -37.44 -17.31 -2.10
C ALA A 502 -37.03 -16.06 -1.31
N PHE A 503 -35.74 -15.72 -1.25
CA PHE A 503 -35.23 -14.64 -0.39
C PHE A 503 -35.91 -13.29 -0.65
N ALA A 504 -35.97 -12.85 -1.91
CA ALA A 504 -36.58 -11.57 -2.28
C ALA A 504 -38.05 -11.46 -1.82
N LYS A 505 -38.80 -12.56 -2.00
CA LYS A 505 -40.20 -12.65 -1.56
C LYS A 505 -40.29 -12.56 -0.03
N ASN A 506 -39.47 -13.30 0.70
CA ASN A 506 -39.49 -13.32 2.16
C ASN A 506 -39.15 -11.94 2.75
N VAL A 507 -38.17 -11.22 2.18
CA VAL A 507 -37.85 -9.84 2.60
C VAL A 507 -39.01 -8.89 2.30
N ALA A 508 -39.68 -9.04 1.16
CA ALA A 508 -40.86 -8.24 0.82
C ALA A 508 -42.02 -8.49 1.80
N GLU A 509 -42.21 -9.74 2.25
CA GLU A 509 -43.20 -10.08 3.28
C GLU A 509 -42.88 -9.39 4.62
N VAL A 510 -41.62 -9.42 5.08
CA VAL A 510 -41.18 -8.68 6.28
C VAL A 510 -41.48 -7.19 6.13
N ARG A 511 -41.16 -6.61 4.96
CA ARG A 511 -41.42 -5.19 4.67
C ARG A 511 -42.91 -4.86 4.68
N SER A 512 -43.75 -5.75 4.17
CA SER A 512 -45.21 -5.57 4.17
C SER A 512 -45.81 -5.54 5.58
N SER A 513 -45.13 -6.14 6.57
CA SER A 513 -45.50 -6.08 7.99
C SER A 513 -45.08 -4.78 8.70
N GLY A 514 -44.48 -3.82 7.97
CA GLY A 514 -43.97 -2.57 8.53
C GLY A 514 -42.62 -2.70 9.24
N LYS A 515 -41.97 -3.87 9.15
CA LYS A 515 -40.65 -4.14 9.73
C LYS A 515 -39.57 -4.12 8.67
N THR A 516 -38.31 -4.11 9.11
CA THR A 516 -37.15 -4.13 8.22
C THR A 516 -36.32 -5.39 8.48
N ALA A 517 -35.99 -6.15 7.44
CA ALA A 517 -35.23 -7.39 7.58
C ALA A 517 -33.74 -7.10 7.86
N VAL A 518 -33.13 -7.88 8.75
CA VAL A 518 -31.67 -7.87 8.95
C VAL A 518 -31.09 -9.18 8.43
N LEU A 519 -30.17 -9.10 7.48
CA LEU A 519 -29.49 -10.29 6.96
C LEU A 519 -28.34 -10.68 7.87
N VAL A 520 -28.31 -11.93 8.32
CA VAL A 520 -27.17 -12.51 9.04
C VAL A 520 -26.59 -13.65 8.21
N SER A 521 -25.27 -13.71 8.04
CA SER A 521 -24.60 -14.76 7.23
C SER A 521 -23.32 -15.26 7.88
N GLY A 522 -22.75 -16.33 7.32
CA GLY A 522 -21.45 -16.89 7.70
C GLY A 522 -20.24 -15.98 7.47
N TYR A 523 -19.06 -16.59 7.35
CA TYR A 523 -17.79 -15.93 7.12
C TYR A 523 -17.55 -15.63 5.64
N ASN A 524 -16.71 -14.64 5.37
CA ASN A 524 -16.31 -14.19 4.04
C ASN A 524 -17.51 -13.83 3.14
N PHE A 525 -18.50 -13.15 3.71
CA PHE A 525 -19.70 -12.71 3.00
C PHE A 525 -19.35 -11.66 1.93
N GLY A 526 -19.95 -11.80 0.74
CA GLY A 526 -19.72 -10.90 -0.37
C GLY A 526 -18.38 -11.10 -1.09
N THR A 527 -17.74 -12.25 -0.94
CA THR A 527 -16.51 -12.56 -1.68
C THR A 527 -16.72 -12.60 -3.20
N GLY A 528 -15.64 -12.43 -3.97
CA GLY A 528 -15.65 -12.52 -5.45
C GLY A 528 -15.71 -11.17 -6.18
N SER A 529 -16.65 -11.02 -7.10
CA SER A 529 -16.64 -9.90 -8.08
C SER A 529 -16.89 -8.54 -7.44
N SER A 530 -16.24 -7.49 -7.97
CA SER A 530 -16.33 -6.09 -7.50
C SER A 530 -17.66 -5.36 -7.79
N ARG A 531 -18.73 -6.09 -8.09
CA ARG A 531 -20.02 -5.54 -8.52
C ARG A 531 -20.72 -4.80 -7.38
N GLU A 532 -20.95 -3.51 -7.58
CA GLU A 532 -21.68 -2.68 -6.63
C GLU A 532 -23.15 -3.11 -6.46
N GLN A 533 -23.72 -3.76 -7.48
CA GLN A 533 -25.10 -4.21 -7.52
C GLN A 533 -25.45 -5.17 -6.39
N ALA A 534 -24.48 -5.95 -5.90
CA ALA A 534 -24.70 -6.83 -4.75
C ALA A 534 -25.14 -6.05 -3.50
N ALA A 535 -24.57 -4.86 -3.27
CA ALA A 535 -24.96 -4.00 -2.15
C ALA A 535 -26.26 -3.24 -2.43
N THR A 536 -26.43 -2.71 -3.65
CA THR A 536 -27.64 -1.94 -3.98
C THR A 536 -28.88 -2.81 -4.07
N ALA A 537 -28.77 -4.07 -4.51
CA ALA A 537 -29.87 -5.03 -4.54
C ALA A 537 -30.40 -5.37 -3.14
N LEU A 538 -29.50 -5.64 -2.18
CA LEU A 538 -29.87 -5.86 -0.77
C LEU A 538 -30.60 -4.63 -0.20
N LYS A 539 -30.04 -3.44 -0.43
CA LYS A 539 -30.65 -2.18 0.03
C LYS A 539 -32.01 -1.92 -0.62
N ALA A 540 -32.14 -2.15 -1.93
CA ALA A 540 -33.38 -1.97 -2.68
C ALA A 540 -34.49 -2.93 -2.23
N ALA A 541 -34.13 -4.17 -1.86
CA ALA A 541 -35.05 -5.14 -1.29
C ALA A 541 -35.58 -4.73 0.10
N GLY A 542 -34.85 -3.85 0.80
CA GLY A 542 -35.21 -3.38 2.14
C GLY A 542 -34.38 -4.01 3.25
N VAL A 543 -33.13 -4.41 2.95
CA VAL A 543 -32.14 -4.85 3.94
C VAL A 543 -31.16 -3.70 4.21
N PRO A 544 -31.27 -2.98 5.33
CA PRO A 544 -30.41 -1.83 5.65
C PRO A 544 -29.12 -2.24 6.36
N LEU A 545 -29.09 -3.44 6.95
CA LEU A 545 -28.01 -3.96 7.78
C LEU A 545 -27.74 -5.42 7.41
N VAL A 546 -26.46 -5.73 7.21
CA VAL A 546 -25.93 -7.09 7.09
C VAL A 546 -24.97 -7.34 8.25
N ILE A 547 -25.16 -8.46 8.96
CA ILE A 547 -24.23 -8.97 9.96
C ILE A 547 -23.59 -10.26 9.44
N ALA A 548 -22.28 -10.40 9.56
CA ALA A 548 -21.57 -11.60 9.10
C ALA A 548 -20.46 -11.99 10.07
N GLY A 549 -19.89 -13.19 9.89
CA GLY A 549 -18.69 -13.59 10.63
C GLY A 549 -17.46 -12.80 10.17
N SER A 550 -17.40 -12.51 8.87
CA SER A 550 -16.42 -11.62 8.23
C SER A 550 -16.94 -11.23 6.83
N PHE A 551 -16.38 -10.18 6.24
CA PHE A 551 -16.72 -9.73 4.87
C PHE A 551 -15.51 -9.74 3.94
N GLY A 552 -15.74 -9.98 2.65
CA GLY A 552 -14.77 -9.63 1.62
C GLY A 552 -14.67 -8.11 1.45
N ASP A 553 -13.46 -7.56 1.43
CA ASP A 553 -13.23 -6.11 1.45
C ASP A 553 -13.89 -5.36 0.29
N ILE A 554 -13.92 -5.95 -0.90
CA ILE A 554 -14.52 -5.31 -2.07
C ILE A 554 -16.03 -5.10 -1.88
N PHE A 555 -16.72 -6.10 -1.33
CA PHE A 555 -18.14 -5.99 -1.00
C PHE A 555 -18.38 -5.01 0.15
N LYS A 556 -17.55 -5.06 1.20
CA LYS A 556 -17.62 -4.12 2.32
C LYS A 556 -17.45 -2.68 1.85
N ARG A 557 -16.48 -2.42 0.96
CA ARG A 557 -16.24 -1.10 0.33
C ARG A 557 -17.41 -0.65 -0.55
N ASN A 558 -17.96 -1.55 -1.37
CA ASN A 558 -19.18 -1.27 -2.13
C ASN A 558 -20.37 -0.94 -1.23
N SER A 559 -20.51 -1.65 -0.11
CA SER A 559 -21.59 -1.44 0.86
C SER A 559 -21.49 -0.06 1.49
N ILE A 560 -20.30 0.33 1.97
CA ILE A 560 -20.03 1.66 2.50
C ILE A 560 -20.36 2.74 1.45
N ASN A 561 -19.86 2.60 0.22
CA ASN A 561 -20.08 3.56 -0.86
C ASN A 561 -21.56 3.70 -1.28
N ASN A 562 -22.39 2.71 -0.98
CA ASN A 562 -23.83 2.72 -1.28
C ASN A 562 -24.71 2.87 -0.03
N GLY A 563 -24.12 3.11 1.14
CA GLY A 563 -24.82 3.26 2.42
C GLY A 563 -25.60 2.01 2.84
N LEU A 564 -25.04 0.82 2.62
CA LEU A 564 -25.46 -0.43 3.24
C LEU A 564 -24.54 -0.68 4.45
N VAL A 565 -25.12 -0.85 5.64
CA VAL A 565 -24.35 -1.05 6.87
C VAL A 565 -23.93 -2.51 6.97
N CYS A 566 -22.65 -2.76 7.25
CA CYS A 566 -22.08 -4.09 7.43
C CYS A 566 -21.39 -4.17 8.79
N MET A 567 -21.69 -5.19 9.59
CA MET A 567 -21.10 -5.39 10.92
C MET A 567 -20.64 -6.83 11.13
N GLU A 568 -19.51 -7.02 11.80
CA GLU A 568 -18.94 -8.35 12.03
C GLU A 568 -19.28 -8.80 13.45
N CYS A 569 -19.99 -9.92 13.57
CA CYS A 569 -20.34 -10.52 14.86
C CYS A 569 -20.21 -12.05 14.80
N PRO A 570 -18.98 -12.59 14.91
CA PRO A 570 -18.73 -14.02 14.84
C PRO A 570 -19.53 -14.84 15.87
N GLU A 571 -19.73 -14.30 17.08
CA GLU A 571 -20.45 -14.96 18.16
C GLU A 571 -21.94 -15.16 17.85
N LEU A 572 -22.62 -14.14 17.32
CA LEU A 572 -24.00 -14.25 16.86
C LEU A 572 -24.14 -15.29 15.74
N VAL A 573 -23.19 -15.30 14.81
CA VAL A 573 -23.17 -16.25 13.70
C VAL A 573 -22.95 -17.67 14.22
N ALA A 574 -22.08 -17.87 15.22
CA ALA A 574 -21.86 -19.17 15.84
C ALA A 574 -23.14 -19.71 16.51
N ASP A 575 -23.84 -18.89 17.29
CA ASP A 575 -25.09 -19.29 17.95
C ASP A 575 -26.20 -19.65 16.95
N LEU A 576 -26.38 -18.81 15.91
CA LEU A 576 -27.36 -19.07 14.87
C LEU A 576 -27.01 -20.35 14.09
N THR A 577 -25.71 -20.59 13.87
CA THR A 577 -25.24 -21.82 13.23
C THR A 577 -25.59 -23.04 14.07
N GLU A 578 -25.23 -23.05 15.36
CA GLU A 578 -25.47 -24.17 16.26
C GLU A 578 -26.96 -24.53 16.32
N LYS A 579 -27.82 -23.51 16.39
CA LYS A 579 -29.25 -23.72 16.62
C LYS A 579 -30.06 -23.98 15.35
N TYR A 580 -29.73 -23.32 14.24
CA TYR A 580 -30.59 -23.27 13.07
C TYR A 580 -29.95 -23.82 11.80
N ALA A 581 -28.63 -24.02 11.74
CA ALA A 581 -28.00 -24.66 10.59
C ALA A 581 -28.10 -26.19 10.69
N LYS A 582 -28.27 -26.84 9.55
CA LYS A 582 -28.34 -28.29 9.47
C LYS A 582 -27.05 -28.93 9.98
N SER A 583 -27.20 -29.86 10.93
CA SER A 583 -26.07 -30.52 11.61
C SER A 583 -25.12 -29.57 12.35
N GLY A 584 -25.58 -28.35 12.71
CA GLY A 584 -24.75 -27.33 13.34
C GLY A 584 -23.63 -26.81 12.44
N ALA A 585 -23.76 -26.94 11.12
CA ALA A 585 -22.72 -26.58 10.16
C ALA A 585 -23.27 -25.69 9.04
N ARG A 586 -22.56 -24.59 8.76
CA ARG A 586 -22.85 -23.71 7.62
C ARG A 586 -22.51 -24.43 6.31
N GLY A 587 -23.23 -24.07 5.25
CA GLY A 587 -23.12 -24.67 3.92
C GLY A 587 -24.15 -25.76 3.62
N ASN A 588 -24.89 -26.24 4.63
CA ASN A 588 -25.87 -27.32 4.51
C ASN A 588 -27.33 -26.86 4.58
N GLY A 589 -27.57 -25.55 4.58
CA GLY A 589 -28.89 -24.96 4.79
C GLY A 589 -29.35 -25.01 6.26
N GLY A 590 -30.61 -24.70 6.47
CA GLY A 590 -31.32 -24.74 7.75
C GLY A 590 -31.70 -26.16 8.16
N VAL A 591 -32.08 -26.33 9.43
CA VAL A 591 -32.51 -27.62 10.00
C VAL A 591 -33.66 -28.26 9.22
N ASP A 592 -34.56 -27.46 8.64
CA ASP A 592 -35.70 -27.92 7.85
C ASP A 592 -35.43 -27.87 6.33
N GLY A 593 -34.16 -27.67 5.95
CA GLY A 593 -33.70 -27.60 4.55
C GLY A 593 -33.84 -26.22 3.90
N GLU A 594 -34.15 -25.18 4.67
CA GLU A 594 -34.25 -23.81 4.16
C GLU A 594 -32.88 -23.28 3.74
N LEU A 595 -32.83 -22.46 2.69
CA LEU A 595 -31.58 -21.81 2.29
C LEU A 595 -31.37 -20.53 3.09
N THR A 596 -32.45 -19.82 3.42
CA THR A 596 -32.46 -18.72 4.39
C THR A 596 -33.46 -19.03 5.50
N VAL A 597 -32.99 -19.13 6.73
CA VAL A 597 -33.79 -19.44 7.92
C VAL A 597 -34.36 -18.16 8.53
N GLN A 598 -35.63 -18.20 8.94
CA GLN A 598 -36.28 -17.15 9.71
C GLN A 598 -36.48 -17.64 11.15
N PRO A 599 -35.54 -17.40 12.08
CA PRO A 599 -35.59 -17.95 13.43
C PRO A 599 -36.72 -17.39 14.32
N GLY A 600 -37.50 -16.43 13.83
CA GLY A 600 -38.49 -15.70 14.63
C GLY A 600 -37.87 -14.78 15.69
N TRP A 601 -36.56 -14.53 15.58
CA TRP A 601 -35.81 -13.59 16.40
C TRP A 601 -35.76 -12.23 15.73
N GLU A 602 -35.79 -11.19 16.55
CA GLU A 602 -35.53 -9.81 16.16
C GLU A 602 -34.22 -9.37 16.77
N LEU A 603 -33.50 -8.47 16.10
CA LEU A 603 -32.33 -7.84 16.69
C LEU A 603 -32.48 -6.32 16.68
N ASP A 604 -31.83 -5.67 17.62
CA ASP A 604 -31.64 -4.22 17.65
C ASP A 604 -30.15 -3.95 17.90
N VAL A 605 -29.55 -3.10 17.07
CA VAL A 605 -28.13 -2.73 17.16
C VAL A 605 -28.02 -1.26 17.49
N ASP A 606 -27.43 -0.92 18.63
CA ASP A 606 -27.07 0.45 18.97
C ASP A 606 -25.78 0.82 18.22
N MET A 607 -25.86 1.83 17.35
CA MET A 607 -24.76 2.19 16.44
C MET A 607 -23.63 2.96 17.11
N GLN A 608 -23.89 3.55 18.28
CA GLN A 608 -22.91 4.31 19.05
C GLN A 608 -22.00 3.37 19.84
N SER A 609 -22.61 2.39 20.50
CA SER A 609 -21.92 1.42 21.35
C SER A 609 -21.50 0.16 20.61
N GLY A 610 -22.15 -0.17 19.48
CA GLY A 610 -21.99 -1.46 18.82
C GLY A 610 -22.64 -2.63 19.58
N LYS A 611 -23.51 -2.36 20.54
CA LYS A 611 -24.25 -3.39 21.27
C LYS A 611 -25.35 -3.98 20.38
N ILE A 612 -25.44 -5.31 20.32
CA ILE A 612 -26.52 -6.04 19.62
C ILE A 612 -27.38 -6.75 20.66
N GLU A 613 -28.68 -6.47 20.68
CA GLU A 613 -29.66 -7.19 21.51
C GLU A 613 -30.52 -8.09 20.62
N VAL A 614 -30.51 -9.40 20.87
CA VAL A 614 -31.39 -10.36 20.20
C VAL A 614 -32.60 -10.65 21.08
N LYS A 615 -33.79 -10.49 20.51
CA LYS A 615 -35.09 -10.49 21.18
C LYS A 615 -36.03 -11.54 20.57
N GLN A 616 -36.88 -12.13 21.40
CA GLN A 616 -38.01 -12.95 20.96
C GLN A 616 -39.24 -12.59 21.80
N GLY A 617 -40.33 -12.20 21.14
CA GLY A 617 -41.54 -11.74 21.83
C GLY A 617 -41.31 -10.53 22.76
N GLY A 618 -40.36 -9.65 22.41
CA GLY A 618 -40.00 -8.47 23.21
C GLY A 618 -39.04 -8.73 24.38
N LYS A 619 -38.71 -9.99 24.69
CA LYS A 619 -37.73 -10.34 25.73
C LYS A 619 -36.34 -10.49 25.14
N VAL A 620 -35.34 -9.82 25.73
CA VAL A 620 -33.92 -10.00 25.37
C VAL A 620 -33.49 -11.43 25.73
N LEU A 621 -33.02 -12.17 24.73
CA LEU A 621 -32.51 -13.53 24.86
C LEU A 621 -30.99 -13.53 25.08
N ARG A 622 -30.28 -12.72 24.31
CA ARG A 622 -28.82 -12.63 24.32
C ARG A 622 -28.37 -11.25 23.89
N GLU A 623 -27.18 -10.87 24.33
CA GLU A 623 -26.50 -9.64 23.95
C GLU A 623 -25.13 -9.98 23.37
N TYR A 624 -24.69 -9.19 22.40
CA TYR A 624 -23.37 -9.30 21.78
C TYR A 624 -22.74 -7.92 21.68
N GLN A 625 -21.41 -7.91 21.57
CA GLN A 625 -20.64 -6.69 21.38
C GLN A 625 -19.88 -6.75 20.05
N THR A 626 -20.03 -5.72 19.22
CA THR A 626 -19.23 -5.53 18.01
C THR A 626 -18.57 -4.15 18.05
N ARG A 627 -17.61 -3.92 17.15
CA ARG A 627 -17.09 -2.59 16.89
C ARG A 627 -18.21 -1.69 16.32
N PRO A 628 -18.44 -0.49 16.88
CA PRO A 628 -19.37 0.48 16.32
C PRO A 628 -18.94 1.00 14.94
N VAL A 629 -19.88 1.61 14.22
CA VAL A 629 -19.64 2.12 12.87
C VAL A 629 -18.98 3.50 12.95
N GLY A 630 -17.78 3.64 12.39
CA GLY A 630 -17.01 4.89 12.47
C GLY A 630 -17.65 6.07 11.70
N PRO A 631 -17.33 7.33 12.06
CA PRO A 631 -17.94 8.54 11.51
C PRO A 631 -17.93 8.63 9.97
N SER A 632 -16.85 8.22 9.31
CA SER A 632 -16.77 8.27 7.84
C SER A 632 -17.82 7.40 7.14
N VAL A 633 -18.17 6.26 7.73
CA VAL A 633 -19.22 5.38 7.20
C VAL A 633 -20.60 6.00 7.46
N GLN A 634 -20.79 6.64 8.61
CA GLN A 634 -22.02 7.37 8.95
C GLN A 634 -22.27 8.55 8.00
N GLU A 635 -21.24 9.34 7.69
CA GLU A 635 -21.30 10.45 6.72
C GLU A 635 -21.61 9.98 5.29
N LEU A 636 -20.96 8.90 4.85
CA LEU A 636 -21.24 8.32 3.53
C LEU A 636 -22.66 7.76 3.44
N TRP A 637 -23.15 7.16 4.54
CA TRP A 637 -24.53 6.71 4.64
C TRP A 637 -25.52 7.89 4.54
N LEU A 638 -25.24 9.01 5.21
CA LEU A 638 -26.06 10.23 5.16
C LEU A 638 -26.15 10.85 3.76
N ARG A 639 -25.09 10.72 2.97
CA ARG A 639 -25.01 11.25 1.59
C ARG A 639 -25.51 10.26 0.53
N SER A 640 -25.97 9.07 0.94
CA SER A 640 -26.36 8.01 0.00
C SER A 640 -27.69 8.33 -0.71
N PRO A 641 -27.75 8.21 -2.06
CA PRO A 641 -28.90 8.66 -2.87
C PRO A 641 -30.21 7.85 -2.71
N ASN A 642 -30.22 6.73 -1.98
CA ASN A 642 -31.35 5.78 -1.95
C ASN A 642 -32.13 5.76 -0.60
N ARG A 643 -32.40 6.92 0.01
CA ARG A 643 -33.28 7.00 1.20
C ARG A 643 -34.76 6.82 0.78
N THR A 644 -35.45 5.82 1.34
CA THR A 644 -36.87 5.53 1.08
C THR A 644 -37.82 6.54 1.74
N LYS A 645 -38.27 7.53 0.93
CA LYS A 645 -39.53 8.35 0.88
C LYS A 645 -40.02 9.24 2.05
N ALA A 646 -40.16 10.57 1.79
CA ALA A 646 -41.43 11.36 1.84
C ALA A 646 -41.30 12.87 1.41
N SER A 647 -41.66 13.20 0.15
CA SER A 647 -42.11 14.51 -0.43
C SER A 647 -41.21 15.79 -0.42
N PRO A 648 -41.56 16.84 -1.20
CA PRO A 648 -41.77 16.91 -2.64
C PRO A 648 -40.59 17.64 -3.35
N GLN A 649 -40.64 17.69 -4.67
CA GLN A 649 -39.71 18.40 -5.54
C GLN A 649 -39.32 19.79 -5.02
N THR A 650 -38.05 19.99 -4.70
CA THR A 650 -37.43 21.32 -4.71
C THR A 650 -35.99 21.24 -5.20
N ASN A 651 -35.81 21.75 -6.41
CA ASN A 651 -34.60 22.11 -7.14
C ASN A 651 -33.23 21.72 -6.56
N MET A 652 -32.53 20.89 -7.35
CA MET A 652 -31.09 20.59 -7.32
C MET A 652 -30.20 21.81 -7.68
N TYR A 653 -30.68 23.02 -7.43
CA TYR A 653 -30.03 24.28 -7.76
C TYR A 653 -30.25 25.25 -6.59
N SER A 654 -29.26 25.38 -5.70
CA SER A 654 -28.93 26.62 -4.96
C SER A 654 -27.85 26.47 -3.88
N TYR A 655 -27.47 25.27 -3.42
CA TYR A 655 -26.45 25.14 -2.35
C TYR A 655 -25.09 24.55 -2.78
N ALA A 656 -24.99 23.94 -3.96
CA ALA A 656 -23.72 23.46 -4.51
C ALA A 656 -22.77 24.61 -4.92
N LEU A 657 -23.31 25.81 -5.18
CA LEU A 657 -22.53 26.99 -5.50
C LEU A 657 -21.94 27.66 -4.23
N LEU A 658 -22.56 27.51 -3.06
CA LEU A 658 -22.02 28.05 -1.81
C LEU A 658 -20.91 27.17 -1.20
N ALA A 659 -20.99 25.84 -1.27
CA ALA A 659 -19.94 24.97 -0.71
C ALA A 659 -18.65 24.94 -1.54
N ALA A 660 -18.74 25.09 -2.87
CA ALA A 660 -17.58 25.16 -3.76
C ALA A 660 -16.90 26.56 -3.78
N LEU A 661 -17.64 27.62 -3.44
CA LEU A 661 -17.09 28.94 -3.19
C LEU A 661 -16.65 29.15 -1.72
N ALA A 662 -17.11 28.30 -0.80
CA ALA A 662 -16.73 28.36 0.62
C ALA A 662 -15.60 27.40 1.03
N ALA A 663 -15.17 26.43 0.21
CA ALA A 663 -14.05 25.55 0.61
C ALA A 663 -12.71 26.29 0.82
N PRO A 664 -12.36 27.34 0.06
CA PRO A 664 -11.22 28.20 0.41
C PRO A 664 -11.51 29.04 1.67
N ALA A 665 -12.75 29.49 1.86
CA ALA A 665 -13.14 30.35 2.98
C ALA A 665 -13.32 29.61 4.31
N MET A 666 -13.77 28.34 4.30
CA MET A 666 -14.00 27.50 5.48
C MET A 666 -12.76 26.72 5.90
N ALA A 667 -11.88 26.31 4.99
CA ALA A 667 -10.54 25.85 5.39
C ALA A 667 -9.73 27.02 6.01
N GLN A 668 -9.98 28.24 5.53
CA GLN A 668 -9.41 29.46 6.12
C GLN A 668 -10.10 29.83 7.44
N GLU A 669 -11.43 29.71 7.59
CA GLU A 669 -12.15 29.95 8.87
C GLU A 669 -11.88 28.87 9.94
N VAL A 670 -11.82 27.59 9.58
CA VAL A 670 -11.52 26.48 10.52
C VAL A 670 -10.05 26.56 10.96
N ASN A 671 -9.12 26.83 10.04
CA ASN A 671 -7.71 27.03 10.41
C ASN A 671 -7.53 28.33 11.22
N THR A 672 -8.27 29.40 10.92
CA THR A 672 -8.23 30.64 11.73
C THR A 672 -8.81 30.40 13.13
N THR A 673 -9.89 29.63 13.25
CA THR A 673 -10.51 29.28 14.55
C THR A 673 -9.59 28.41 15.39
N TYR A 674 -9.02 27.35 14.80
CA TYR A 674 -8.06 26.47 15.46
C TYR A 674 -6.81 27.23 15.92
N ILE A 675 -6.22 28.04 15.04
CA ILE A 675 -5.02 28.83 15.39
C ILE A 675 -5.35 29.88 16.43
N THR A 676 -6.52 30.55 16.36
CA THR A 676 -6.94 31.50 17.39
C THR A 676 -7.14 30.80 18.75
N GLY A 677 -7.74 29.61 18.76
CA GLY A 677 -7.91 28.79 19.96
C GLY A 677 -6.57 28.34 20.55
N LEU A 678 -5.65 27.86 19.72
CA LEU A 678 -4.29 27.49 20.11
C LEU A 678 -3.52 28.67 20.69
N LEU A 679 -3.56 29.84 20.04
CA LEU A 679 -2.93 31.06 20.56
C LEU A 679 -3.54 31.47 21.90
N GLY A 680 -4.86 31.31 22.07
CA GLY A 680 -5.54 31.49 23.36
C GLY A 680 -5.06 30.53 24.44
N ALA A 681 -4.88 29.24 24.10
CA ALA A 681 -4.37 28.23 25.02
C ALA A 681 -2.91 28.50 25.41
N LEU A 682 -2.03 28.80 24.45
CA LEU A 682 -0.64 29.19 24.71
C LEU A 682 -0.55 30.47 25.56
N ASN A 683 -1.43 31.43 25.33
CA ASN A 683 -1.53 32.64 26.16
C ASN A 683 -1.99 32.32 27.59
N GLY A 684 -2.98 31.44 27.77
CA GLY A 684 -3.44 30.96 29.08
C GLY A 684 -2.38 30.16 29.85
N LEU A 685 -1.44 29.56 29.12
CA LEU A 685 -0.23 28.90 29.63
C LEU A 685 0.92 29.88 29.97
N GLY A 686 0.69 31.19 29.78
CA GLY A 686 1.69 32.23 30.03
C GLY A 686 2.76 32.35 28.95
N LEU A 687 2.63 31.71 27.79
CA LEU A 687 3.61 31.72 26.69
C LEU A 687 3.38 32.90 25.72
N THR A 688 3.27 34.11 26.26
CA THR A 688 2.90 35.33 25.52
C THR A 688 3.90 35.70 24.43
N SER A 689 5.20 35.43 24.64
CA SER A 689 6.25 35.66 23.64
C SER A 689 6.05 34.77 22.39
N LEU A 690 5.72 33.49 22.59
CA LEU A 690 5.46 32.55 21.51
C LEU A 690 4.19 32.92 20.72
N VAL A 691 3.16 33.42 21.40
CA VAL A 691 1.92 33.92 20.76
C VAL A 691 2.19 35.14 19.88
N SER A 692 3.02 36.08 20.35
CA SER A 692 3.45 37.24 19.57
C SER A 692 4.22 36.83 18.31
N VAL A 693 5.13 35.86 18.45
CA VAL A 693 5.92 35.31 17.36
C VAL A 693 5.06 34.53 16.35
N ALA A 694 4.15 33.69 16.80
CA ALA A 694 3.21 33.00 15.91
C ALA A 694 2.36 33.99 15.11
N SER A 695 1.96 35.10 15.73
CA SER A 695 1.24 36.19 15.05
C SER A 695 2.12 36.93 14.03
N SER A 696 3.42 37.08 14.29
CA SER A 696 4.34 37.75 13.37
C SER A 696 4.63 36.94 12.11
N ILE A 697 4.80 35.62 12.25
CA ILE A 697 5.05 34.71 11.12
C ILE A 697 3.80 34.42 10.29
N ALA A 698 2.60 34.64 10.82
CA ALA A 698 1.34 34.44 10.10
C ALA A 698 1.21 35.35 8.85
N ASN A 699 2.00 36.42 8.76
CA ASN A 699 2.05 37.33 7.61
C ASN A 699 3.04 36.91 6.51
N ASN A 700 3.74 35.79 6.69
CA ASN A 700 4.67 35.20 5.73
C ASN A 700 4.10 33.87 5.21
N THR A 701 4.16 33.64 3.89
CA THR A 701 3.67 32.41 3.24
C THR A 701 4.16 31.11 3.90
N ASN A 702 5.45 31.04 4.26
CA ASN A 702 6.04 29.87 4.93
C ASN A 702 5.52 29.74 6.37
N GLY A 703 5.36 30.86 7.07
CA GLY A 703 4.83 30.90 8.42
C GLY A 703 3.35 30.51 8.48
N THR A 704 2.52 31.01 7.56
CA THR A 704 1.12 30.59 7.42
C THR A 704 1.02 29.09 7.12
N ALA A 705 1.89 28.57 6.25
CA ALA A 705 1.91 27.15 5.91
C ALA A 705 2.34 26.28 7.10
N LEU A 706 3.33 26.72 7.90
CA LEU A 706 3.75 26.05 9.13
C LEU A 706 2.63 26.03 10.18
N LEU A 707 1.98 27.17 10.42
CA LEU A 707 0.84 27.25 11.35
C LEU A 707 -0.30 26.34 10.91
N ALA A 708 -0.60 26.28 9.60
CA ALA A 708 -1.60 25.37 9.06
C ALA A 708 -1.27 23.88 9.26
N GLN A 709 0.00 23.50 9.48
CA GLN A 709 0.35 22.11 9.81
C GLN A 709 -0.06 21.73 11.23
N LEU A 710 -0.18 22.69 12.16
CA LEU A 710 -0.50 22.41 13.56
C LEU A 710 -1.94 21.92 13.74
N SER A 711 -2.85 22.17 12.78
CA SER A 711 -4.22 21.66 12.79
C SER A 711 -4.37 20.27 12.13
N GLN A 712 -3.28 19.71 11.60
CA GLN A 712 -3.31 18.47 10.82
C GLN A 712 -2.61 17.34 11.56
N GLY A 713 -3.34 16.25 11.84
CA GLY A 713 -2.77 15.05 12.47
C GLY A 713 -2.20 15.30 13.87
N ASN A 714 -1.69 14.25 14.49
CA ASN A 714 -1.11 14.36 15.82
C ASN A 714 0.29 14.99 15.74
N LYS A 715 0.56 15.99 16.57
CA LYS A 715 1.86 16.68 16.61
C LYS A 715 2.33 16.86 18.04
N THR A 716 3.65 16.97 18.19
CA THR A 716 4.28 17.37 19.45
C THR A 716 5.09 18.65 19.20
N VAL A 717 4.89 19.65 20.06
CA VAL A 717 5.50 20.98 19.97
C VAL A 717 6.33 21.21 21.22
N PHE A 718 7.61 21.51 21.04
CA PHE A 718 8.48 21.98 22.11
C PHE A 718 8.37 23.51 22.15
N ALA A 719 7.65 24.06 23.11
CA ALA A 719 7.31 25.48 23.18
C ALA A 719 8.22 26.20 24.19
N PRO A 720 9.12 27.11 23.75
CA PRO A 720 9.96 27.84 24.69
C PRO A 720 9.15 28.76 25.59
N ASN A 721 9.53 28.84 26.86
CA ASN A 721 8.94 29.79 27.80
C ASN A 721 9.31 31.25 27.43
N ASN A 722 8.71 32.23 28.12
CA ASN A 722 8.95 33.64 27.77
C ASN A 722 10.38 34.10 28.04
N GLU A 723 11.04 33.53 29.05
CA GLU A 723 12.42 33.87 29.39
C GLU A 723 13.38 33.39 28.30
N ALA A 724 13.20 32.14 27.87
CA ALA A 724 13.87 31.55 26.71
C ALA A 724 13.74 32.42 25.46
N PHE A 725 12.51 32.80 25.10
CA PHE A 725 12.30 33.69 23.96
C PHE A 725 12.91 35.08 24.15
N GLY A 726 12.95 35.60 25.37
CA GLY A 726 13.57 36.88 25.68
C GLY A 726 15.08 36.90 25.42
N ARG A 727 15.73 35.73 25.43
CA ARG A 727 17.15 35.56 25.11
C ARG A 727 17.43 35.43 23.60
N VAL A 728 16.39 35.36 22.74
CA VAL A 728 16.56 35.25 21.29
C VAL A 728 17.16 36.54 20.72
N PRO A 729 18.31 36.48 20.02
CA PRO A 729 18.96 37.65 19.44
C PRO A 729 18.07 38.43 18.47
N GLN A 730 18.22 39.76 18.44
CA GLN A 730 17.37 40.65 17.63
C GLN A 730 17.44 40.34 16.13
N ASN A 731 18.61 39.93 15.62
CA ASN A 731 18.80 39.54 14.22
C ASN A 731 18.02 38.26 13.85
N VAL A 732 17.60 37.48 14.84
CA VAL A 732 16.78 36.28 14.66
C VAL A 732 15.30 36.61 14.82
N SER A 733 14.93 37.31 15.90
CA SER A 733 13.53 37.65 16.17
C SER A 733 12.93 38.65 15.17
N SER A 734 13.75 39.45 14.49
CA SER A 734 13.32 40.35 13.40
C SER A 734 13.30 39.72 12.01
N ASN A 735 13.83 38.50 11.84
CA ASN A 735 13.86 37.79 10.55
C ASN A 735 12.78 36.70 10.52
N THR A 736 11.66 36.97 9.87
CA THR A 736 10.48 36.08 9.87
C THR A 736 10.73 34.73 9.19
N ASP A 737 11.58 34.66 8.16
CA ASP A 737 11.93 33.39 7.49
C ASP A 737 12.82 32.51 8.38
N LEU A 738 13.80 33.14 9.05
CA LEU A 738 14.66 32.46 10.00
C LEU A 738 13.88 31.98 11.22
N LEU A 739 12.98 32.82 11.75
CA LEU A 739 12.11 32.49 12.86
C LEU A 739 11.14 31.36 12.51
N THR A 740 10.58 31.35 11.30
CA THR A 740 9.76 30.23 10.80
C THR A 740 10.57 28.93 10.72
N SER A 741 11.82 28.99 10.27
CA SER A 741 12.71 27.82 10.23
C SER A 741 13.02 27.29 11.63
N ILE A 742 13.31 28.18 12.58
CA ILE A 742 13.54 27.82 13.99
C ILE A 742 12.30 27.16 14.59
N LEU A 743 11.10 27.72 14.39
CA LEU A 743 9.86 27.10 14.89
C LEU A 743 9.57 25.75 14.24
N SER A 744 9.95 25.56 12.97
CA SER A 744 9.83 24.26 12.31
C SER A 744 10.69 23.18 12.98
N TYR A 745 11.81 23.57 13.62
CA TYR A 745 12.65 22.67 14.40
C TYR A 745 12.02 22.26 15.74
N HIS A 746 11.06 23.04 16.24
CA HIS A 746 10.35 22.77 17.49
C HIS A 746 9.14 21.84 17.32
N ILE A 747 8.81 21.42 16.10
CA ILE A 747 7.60 20.66 15.78
C ILE A 747 7.99 19.29 15.23
N VAL A 748 7.42 18.23 15.80
CA VAL A 748 7.62 16.84 15.37
C VAL A 748 6.28 16.14 15.10
N GLU A 749 6.32 15.14 14.24
CA GLU A 749 5.14 14.33 13.87
C GLU A 749 4.83 13.27 14.93
N GLY A 750 3.57 13.20 15.37
CA GLY A 750 3.09 12.24 16.35
C GLY A 750 2.85 12.84 17.74
N HIS A 751 2.25 12.04 18.62
CA HIS A 751 2.08 12.35 20.03
C HIS A 751 3.15 11.64 20.83
N TYR A 752 4.08 12.40 21.40
CA TYR A 752 5.07 11.90 22.35
C TYR A 752 4.78 12.51 23.71
N ASN A 753 4.44 11.68 24.69
CA ASN A 753 4.44 12.03 26.09
C ASN A 753 5.84 11.82 26.67
N ALA A 754 6.10 12.39 27.85
CA ALA A 754 7.39 12.21 28.54
C ALA A 754 7.77 10.73 28.73
N SER A 755 6.78 9.85 28.94
CA SER A 755 6.99 8.41 29.10
C SER A 755 7.47 7.68 27.85
N ASP A 756 7.25 8.27 26.68
CA ASP A 756 7.54 7.68 25.37
C ASP A 756 9.01 7.87 24.99
N PHE A 757 9.76 8.72 25.71
CA PHE A 757 11.18 8.94 25.51
C PHE A 757 12.03 7.88 26.22
N ALA A 758 13.10 7.47 25.53
CA ALA A 758 14.06 6.49 26.00
C ALA A 758 14.79 7.00 27.25
N ARG A 759 15.12 6.08 28.15
CA ARG A 759 15.90 6.40 29.35
C ARG A 759 17.38 6.42 29.02
N GLU A 760 18.11 7.34 29.66
CA GLU A 760 19.57 7.37 29.64
C GLU A 760 20.14 5.96 29.91
N PRO A 761 21.15 5.49 29.15
CA PRO A 761 21.93 6.19 28.12
C PRO A 761 21.38 6.02 26.68
N ASN A 762 20.11 5.65 26.52
CA ASN A 762 19.50 5.48 25.20
C ASN A 762 18.71 6.72 24.80
N HIS A 763 18.76 7.07 23.51
CA HIS A 763 18.07 8.25 22.99
C HIS A 763 16.86 7.89 22.12
N THR A 764 15.83 8.72 22.18
CA THR A 764 14.76 8.78 21.20
C THR A 764 15.11 9.82 20.14
N ILE A 765 15.13 9.40 18.88
CA ILE A 765 15.42 10.28 17.73
C ILE A 765 14.11 10.61 17.02
N VAL A 766 13.68 11.87 17.06
CA VAL A 766 12.43 12.33 16.42
C VAL A 766 12.71 13.33 15.32
N ARG A 767 12.02 13.19 14.18
CA ARG A 767 12.23 14.08 13.03
C ARG A 767 11.36 15.33 13.13
N THR A 768 11.98 16.48 12.93
CA THR A 768 11.35 17.80 12.94
C THR A 768 10.86 18.23 11.56
N TYR A 769 10.11 19.31 11.52
CA TYR A 769 9.65 19.95 10.29
C TYR A 769 10.71 20.84 9.62
N LEU A 770 11.88 21.07 10.22
CA LEU A 770 12.93 21.90 9.63
C LEU A 770 13.57 21.23 8.42
N THR A 771 13.37 21.80 7.23
CA THR A 771 13.97 21.35 5.95
C THR A 771 14.72 22.45 5.18
N ASN A 772 14.91 23.63 5.78
CA ASN A 772 15.60 24.73 5.13
C ASN A 772 17.07 24.34 4.81
N PRO A 773 17.49 24.31 3.52
CA PRO A 773 18.81 23.82 3.11
C PRO A 773 19.97 24.66 3.66
N SER A 774 19.71 25.91 4.06
CA SER A 774 20.69 26.76 4.73
C SER A 774 20.97 26.35 6.18
N LEU A 775 20.08 25.54 6.78
CA LEU A 775 20.14 25.14 8.20
C LEU A 775 20.19 23.61 8.39
N VAL A 776 19.80 22.82 7.39
CA VAL A 776 19.89 21.36 7.39
C VAL A 776 20.32 20.85 6.02
N ASN A 777 21.24 19.89 5.98
CA ASN A 777 21.76 19.29 4.75
C ASN A 777 21.93 17.77 4.89
N LEU A 778 20.89 17.11 5.37
CA LEU A 778 20.85 15.64 5.48
C LEU A 778 20.59 14.98 4.13
N GLU A 779 20.91 13.70 4.05
CA GLU A 779 20.69 12.88 2.86
C GLU A 779 19.19 12.86 2.47
N GLY A 780 18.89 12.91 1.17
CA GLY A 780 17.50 12.88 0.67
C GLY A 780 16.63 14.09 0.96
N GLY A 781 17.20 15.20 1.44
CA GLY A 781 16.41 16.37 1.84
C GLY A 781 15.59 16.12 3.11
N ARG A 782 16.01 15.16 3.94
CA ARG A 782 15.39 14.85 5.24
C ARG A 782 15.42 16.08 6.15
N GLY A 783 14.34 16.26 6.93
CA GLY A 783 14.29 17.29 7.98
C GLY A 783 15.21 16.97 9.16
N GLN A 784 15.65 17.98 9.89
CA GLN A 784 16.56 17.80 11.04
C GLN A 784 15.87 17.00 12.17
N VAL A 785 16.63 16.42 13.09
CA VAL A 785 16.09 15.64 14.22
C VAL A 785 16.30 16.33 15.57
N LEU A 786 15.46 15.98 16.55
CA LEU A 786 15.78 16.16 17.97
C LEU A 786 16.29 14.83 18.53
N VAL A 787 17.25 14.94 19.43
CA VAL A 787 17.80 13.82 20.22
C VAL A 787 17.29 14.04 21.63
N ILE A 788 16.48 13.10 22.12
CA ILE A 788 15.74 13.27 23.38
C ILE A 788 16.03 12.09 24.29
N GLU A 789 16.28 12.38 25.55
CA GLU A 789 16.38 11.37 26.59
C GLU A 789 15.54 11.74 27.82
N ARG A 790 15.36 10.76 28.67
CA ARG A 790 14.70 10.89 29.96
C ARG A 790 15.65 10.40 31.06
N ASP A 791 15.74 11.17 32.14
CA ASP A 791 16.58 10.89 33.30
C ASP A 791 16.24 9.51 33.92
N ASP A 792 17.26 8.79 34.38
CA ASP A 792 17.12 7.45 34.95
C ASP A 792 16.49 7.44 36.36
N GLY A 793 16.54 8.56 37.08
CA GLY A 793 16.06 8.75 38.45
C GLY A 793 14.74 9.51 38.57
N ASN A 794 14.28 10.18 37.51
CA ASN A 794 13.00 10.92 37.51
C ASN A 794 12.28 10.81 36.16
N ASP A 795 11.22 9.99 36.12
CA ASP A 795 10.42 9.70 34.91
C ASP A 795 9.77 10.92 34.23
N ASN A 796 9.80 12.09 34.86
CA ASN A 796 9.25 13.33 34.33
C ASN A 796 10.32 14.32 33.85
N ASP A 797 11.61 14.00 34.04
CA ASP A 797 12.73 14.84 33.63
C ASP A 797 13.19 14.43 32.23
N VAL A 798 12.83 15.24 31.23
CA VAL A 798 13.08 14.99 29.80
C VAL A 798 13.98 16.08 29.27
N LYS A 799 15.06 15.68 28.58
CA LYS A 799 16.08 16.57 28.06
C LYS A 799 16.19 16.42 26.54
N ILE A 800 16.29 17.56 25.85
CA ILE A 800 16.65 17.61 24.44
C ILE A 800 18.14 17.91 24.37
N LEU A 801 18.90 16.98 23.81
CA LEU A 801 20.35 17.01 23.84
C LEU A 801 20.94 17.90 22.75
N PHE A 802 21.89 18.74 23.14
CA PHE A 802 22.69 19.57 22.23
C PHE A 802 24.19 19.42 22.53
N ALA A 803 25.03 19.91 21.63
CA ALA A 803 26.48 19.77 21.78
C ALA A 803 27.02 20.52 23.03
N ASP A 804 26.48 21.70 23.33
CA ASP A 804 26.89 22.59 24.42
C ASP A 804 26.05 22.37 25.70
N ASP A 805 24.78 22.78 25.67
CA ASP A 805 23.85 22.79 26.80
C ASP A 805 22.51 22.16 26.38
N ASP A 806 22.07 21.19 27.16
CA ASP A 806 20.80 20.50 26.95
C ASP A 806 19.61 21.39 27.34
N VAL A 807 18.45 21.12 26.75
CA VAL A 807 17.22 21.88 27.00
C VAL A 807 16.23 21.04 27.79
N ASP A 808 15.77 21.56 28.93
CA ASP A 808 14.91 20.85 29.86
C ASP A 808 13.43 21.07 29.53
N VAL A 809 12.65 19.98 29.53
CA VAL A 809 11.18 20.05 29.47
C VAL A 809 10.65 20.35 30.87
N GLN A 810 10.22 21.59 31.09
CA GLN A 810 9.72 22.06 32.39
C GLN A 810 8.31 21.51 32.71
N ARG A 811 7.46 21.39 31.69
CA ARG A 811 6.09 20.86 31.83
C ARG A 811 5.49 20.44 30.51
N THR A 812 4.55 19.50 30.56
CA THR A 812 3.82 19.00 29.39
C THR A 812 2.33 19.30 29.51
N THR A 813 1.68 19.65 28.41
CA THR A 813 0.23 19.88 28.33
C THR A 813 -0.30 19.46 26.96
N GLY A 814 -1.62 19.35 26.81
CA GLY A 814 -2.26 19.08 25.52
C GLY A 814 -3.11 20.24 25.03
N TYR A 815 -3.30 20.35 23.72
CA TYR A 815 -4.31 21.17 23.07
C TYR A 815 -4.83 20.43 21.84
N GLU A 816 -6.07 19.94 21.87
CA GLU A 816 -6.68 19.16 20.76
C GLU A 816 -5.75 18.03 20.25
N ASN A 817 -5.17 18.17 19.05
CA ASN A 817 -4.24 17.23 18.43
C ASN A 817 -2.76 17.52 18.71
N LEU A 818 -2.44 18.42 19.64
CA LEU A 818 -1.07 18.78 20.04
C LEU A 818 -0.74 18.26 21.44
N ILE A 819 0.46 17.68 21.58
CA ILE A 819 1.19 17.69 22.85
C ILE A 819 2.14 18.88 22.83
N VAL A 820 2.17 19.64 23.91
CA VAL A 820 3.02 20.82 24.07
C VAL A 820 3.94 20.60 25.26
N HIS A 821 5.22 20.41 24.99
CA HIS A 821 6.29 20.39 25.98
C HIS A 821 6.82 21.82 26.14
N VAL A 822 6.61 22.45 27.28
CA VAL A 822 7.21 23.76 27.56
C VAL A 822 8.66 23.54 27.95
N VAL A 823 9.56 24.18 27.20
CA VAL A 823 11.01 24.07 27.36
C VAL A 823 11.60 25.36 27.90
N ASP A 824 12.71 25.23 28.62
CA ASP A 824 13.37 26.34 29.30
C ASP A 824 14.32 27.15 28.42
N ASP A 825 14.59 26.69 27.19
CA ASP A 825 15.35 27.41 26.16
C ASP A 825 14.80 27.22 24.73
N VAL A 826 15.29 28.03 23.78
CA VAL A 826 14.88 27.94 22.36
C VAL A 826 15.71 26.88 21.62
N LEU A 827 15.04 25.88 21.06
CA LEU A 827 15.67 24.84 20.25
C LEU A 827 16.28 25.47 19.00
N THR A 828 17.59 25.38 18.88
CA THR A 828 18.36 26.02 17.82
C THR A 828 18.90 24.96 16.87
N PRO A 829 18.73 25.10 15.55
CA PRO A 829 19.20 24.10 14.61
C PRO A 829 20.71 23.83 14.77
N PRO A 830 21.16 22.57 14.66
CA PRO A 830 22.56 22.22 14.82
C PRO A 830 23.48 22.93 13.83
N GLY A 831 24.67 23.32 14.30
CA GLY A 831 25.70 23.97 13.50
C GLY A 831 26.44 23.02 12.56
N THR A 832 27.34 23.59 11.75
CA THR A 832 28.30 22.82 10.96
C THR A 832 29.26 22.02 11.85
N ILE A 833 29.92 21.01 11.29
CA ILE A 833 30.97 20.26 12.00
C ILE A 833 32.03 21.19 12.61
N SER A 834 32.41 22.25 11.90
CA SER A 834 33.40 23.22 12.38
C SER A 834 32.91 24.05 13.56
N GLU A 835 31.61 24.33 13.63
CA GLU A 835 31.00 25.04 14.76
C GLU A 835 30.89 24.11 15.96
N THR A 836 30.36 22.89 15.77
CA THR A 836 30.24 21.88 16.83
C THR A 836 31.60 21.49 17.40
N ALA A 837 32.63 21.30 16.57
CA ALA A 837 33.97 20.98 17.03
C ALA A 837 34.67 22.11 17.81
N ARG A 838 34.16 23.36 17.72
CA ARG A 838 34.62 24.50 18.55
C ARG A 838 33.81 24.66 19.84
N GLN A 839 32.59 24.13 19.88
CA GLN A 839 31.69 24.21 21.01
C GLN A 839 31.92 23.06 22.00
N GLU A 840 32.33 21.90 21.50
CA GLU A 840 32.67 20.73 22.31
C GLU A 840 34.13 20.80 22.76
N ASP A 841 34.35 20.90 24.07
CA ASP A 841 35.69 20.98 24.68
C ASP A 841 36.61 19.84 24.20
N ASP A 842 36.05 18.64 24.02
CA ASP A 842 36.75 17.42 23.62
C ASP A 842 37.17 17.34 22.14
N PHE A 843 36.78 18.30 21.30
CA PHE A 843 37.03 18.25 19.85
C PHE A 843 38.04 19.27 19.33
N SER A 844 38.71 20.03 20.21
CA SER A 844 39.72 21.03 19.81
C SER A 844 40.85 20.45 18.94
N GLN A 845 41.33 19.24 19.24
CA GLN A 845 42.35 18.55 18.45
C GLN A 845 41.82 18.09 17.09
N LEU A 846 40.58 17.59 17.04
CA LEU A 846 39.91 17.22 15.80
C LEU A 846 39.71 18.45 14.90
N ALA A 847 39.29 19.60 15.46
CA ALA A 847 39.16 20.85 14.72
C ALA A 847 40.49 21.27 14.07
N GLY A 848 41.59 21.19 14.81
CA GLY A 848 42.93 21.45 14.27
C GLY A 848 43.34 20.47 13.16
N ALA A 849 43.00 19.18 13.30
CA ALA A 849 43.27 18.15 12.29
C ALA A 849 42.47 18.37 11.00
N LEU A 850 41.18 18.72 11.10
CA LEU A 850 40.33 19.02 9.95
C LEU A 850 40.81 20.27 9.19
N GLN A 851 41.30 21.27 9.93
CA GLN A 851 41.85 22.49 9.35
C GLN A 851 43.18 22.23 8.62
N THR A 852 44.10 21.49 9.24
CA THR A 852 45.42 21.19 8.65
C THR A 852 45.35 20.25 7.43
N THR A 853 44.34 19.38 7.38
CA THR A 853 44.09 18.46 6.26
C THR A 853 43.17 19.04 5.17
N ASN A 854 42.63 20.24 5.37
CA ASN A 854 41.67 20.89 4.47
C ASN A 854 40.40 20.04 4.19
N LEU A 855 39.97 19.26 5.18
CA LEU A 855 38.80 18.37 5.08
C LEU A 855 37.48 19.02 5.50
N ILE A 856 37.51 20.24 6.06
CA ILE A 856 36.31 20.97 6.49
C ILE A 856 35.30 21.14 5.36
N ALA A 857 35.69 21.80 4.26
CA ALA A 857 34.76 22.06 3.16
C ALA A 857 34.25 20.79 2.47
N PRO A 858 35.09 19.76 2.21
CA PRO A 858 34.61 18.46 1.74
C PRO A 858 33.58 17.81 2.66
N LEU A 859 33.82 17.78 3.98
CA LEU A 859 32.92 17.15 4.95
C LEU A 859 31.60 17.91 5.09
N GLU A 860 31.63 19.24 5.08
CA GLU A 860 30.43 20.08 5.17
C GLU A 860 29.57 20.04 3.89
N ALA A 861 30.18 19.72 2.75
CA ALA A 861 29.47 19.56 1.48
C ALA A 861 28.71 18.22 1.36
N ILE A 862 29.07 17.21 2.16
CA ILE A 862 28.40 15.90 2.17
C ILE A 862 26.96 16.06 2.64
N LYS A 863 26.03 15.38 1.96
CA LYS A 863 24.63 15.26 2.38
C LYS A 863 24.44 13.99 3.19
N GLY A 864 24.32 14.12 4.51
CA GLY A 864 24.26 13.00 5.43
C GLY A 864 25.64 12.43 5.74
N VAL A 865 26.11 12.61 6.97
CA VAL A 865 27.41 12.12 7.42
C VAL A 865 27.30 11.53 8.82
N THR A 866 28.03 10.46 9.10
CA THR A 866 28.24 9.96 10.46
C THR A 866 29.71 10.01 10.78
N ILE A 867 30.08 10.61 11.91
CA ILE A 867 31.47 10.83 12.28
C ILE A 867 31.71 10.23 13.67
N PHE A 868 32.69 9.36 13.79
CA PHE A 868 33.15 8.87 15.09
C PHE A 868 34.30 9.76 15.56
N ALA A 869 34.04 10.76 16.40
CA ALA A 869 35.01 11.78 16.77
C ALA A 869 35.77 11.40 18.07
N PRO A 870 37.09 11.19 18.03
CA PRO A 870 37.87 10.90 19.25
C PRO A 870 37.95 12.12 20.17
N THR A 871 38.03 11.90 21.49
CA THR A 871 38.34 12.96 22.46
C THR A 871 39.75 13.53 22.24
N ASN A 872 40.02 14.72 22.78
CA ASN A 872 41.35 15.35 22.72
C ASN A 872 42.46 14.41 23.26
N ASP A 873 42.22 13.75 24.39
CA ASP A 873 43.16 12.80 25.00
C ASP A 873 43.42 11.60 24.09
N ALA A 874 42.36 11.04 23.50
CA ALA A 874 42.47 9.95 22.54
C ALA A 874 43.27 10.35 21.30
N PHE A 875 43.02 11.56 20.79
CA PHE A 875 43.72 12.12 19.64
C PHE A 875 45.20 12.36 19.95
N GLN A 876 45.52 12.94 21.10
CA GLN A 876 46.89 13.19 21.54
C GLN A 876 47.67 11.88 21.74
N ALA A 877 47.05 10.87 22.36
CA ALA A 877 47.65 9.55 22.53
C ALA A 877 47.95 8.88 21.17
N ALA A 878 47.06 9.04 20.18
CA ALA A 878 47.29 8.52 18.84
C ALA A 878 48.43 9.26 18.11
N LEU A 879 48.52 10.59 18.22
CA LEU A 879 49.64 11.36 17.66
C LEU A 879 50.97 10.94 18.28
N ALA A 880 51.01 10.72 19.60
CA ALA A 880 52.20 10.24 20.29
C ALA A 880 52.62 8.83 19.80
N ALA A 881 51.66 7.95 19.54
CA ALA A 881 51.91 6.61 19.01
C ALA A 881 52.38 6.60 17.53
N LEU A 882 51.99 7.59 16.73
CA LEU A 882 52.37 7.71 15.31
C LEU A 882 53.78 8.28 15.08
N GLY A 883 54.43 8.86 16.10
CA GLY A 883 55.81 9.35 16.00
C GLY A 883 56.01 10.37 14.87
N SER A 884 57.03 10.20 14.03
CA SER A 884 57.30 11.10 12.90
C SER A 884 56.23 11.07 11.80
N GLN A 885 55.35 10.06 11.77
CA GLN A 885 54.23 9.98 10.82
C GLN A 885 53.08 10.93 11.20
N ALA A 886 53.06 11.46 12.43
CA ALA A 886 52.08 12.44 12.90
C ALA A 886 52.18 13.80 12.19
N GLN A 887 53.21 14.03 11.37
CA GLN A 887 53.34 15.22 10.51
C GLN A 887 52.98 14.95 9.03
N ASN A 888 52.68 13.70 8.68
CA ASN A 888 52.32 13.32 7.32
C ASN A 888 50.81 13.52 7.11
N THR A 889 50.45 14.61 6.43
CA THR A 889 49.05 14.98 6.16
C THR A 889 48.27 13.91 5.39
N SER A 890 48.94 13.08 4.59
CA SER A 890 48.31 11.95 3.89
C SER A 890 47.91 10.81 4.83
N VAL A 891 48.75 10.52 5.83
CA VAL A 891 48.45 9.51 6.87
C VAL A 891 47.28 9.98 7.72
N ILE A 892 47.31 11.24 8.17
CA ILE A 892 46.23 11.83 8.97
C ILE A 892 44.90 11.83 8.19
N SER A 893 44.93 12.20 6.91
CA SER A 893 43.72 12.18 6.06
C SER A 893 43.13 10.77 5.90
N SER A 894 43.98 9.74 5.79
CA SER A 894 43.54 8.34 5.67
C SER A 894 42.92 7.82 6.96
N VAL A 895 43.50 8.16 8.12
CA VAL A 895 42.91 7.85 9.42
C VAL A 895 41.56 8.55 9.56
N LEU A 896 41.46 9.85 9.25
CA LEU A 896 40.19 10.59 9.34
C LEU A 896 39.11 10.03 8.41
N ALA A 897 39.46 9.55 7.21
CA ALA A 897 38.51 8.89 6.31
C ALA A 897 37.92 7.59 6.92
N ASN A 898 38.67 6.91 7.78
CA ASN A 898 38.24 5.71 8.50
C ASN A 898 37.43 5.99 9.78
N HIS A 899 37.17 7.26 10.09
CA HIS A 899 36.25 7.71 11.13
C HIS A 899 34.88 8.17 10.59
N VAL A 900 34.70 8.18 9.27
CA VAL A 900 33.54 8.79 8.61
C VAL A 900 32.75 7.75 7.83
N ILE A 901 31.42 7.75 7.98
CA ILE A 901 30.48 7.13 7.05
C ILE A 901 29.91 8.26 6.16
N ASN A 902 30.05 8.11 4.84
CA ASN A 902 29.79 9.18 3.88
C ASN A 902 28.51 8.94 3.05
N GLY A 903 27.52 9.81 3.21
CA GLY A 903 26.26 9.78 2.47
C GLY A 903 25.10 9.21 3.28
N THR A 904 25.27 8.96 4.58
CA THR A 904 24.21 8.49 5.47
C THR A 904 24.45 8.95 6.91
N THR A 905 23.37 9.39 7.55
CA THR A 905 23.33 9.74 8.97
C THR A 905 22.84 8.54 9.78
N VAL A 906 23.65 8.05 10.72
CA VAL A 906 23.37 6.84 11.51
C VAL A 906 23.37 7.18 12.99
N TYR A 907 22.19 7.15 13.60
CA TYR A 907 22.03 7.36 15.03
C TYR A 907 22.28 6.07 15.82
N SER A 908 22.49 6.20 17.13
CA SER A 908 22.88 5.11 18.04
C SER A 908 21.94 3.91 17.99
N SER A 909 20.64 4.17 17.88
CA SER A 909 19.58 3.15 17.78
C SER A 909 19.71 2.24 16.55
N ALA A 910 20.45 2.67 15.53
CA ALA A 910 20.65 1.92 14.28
C ALA A 910 22.07 1.37 14.10
N LEU A 911 23.04 1.73 14.95
CA LEU A 911 24.45 1.34 14.77
C LEU A 911 24.68 -0.18 14.77
N THR A 912 23.92 -0.94 15.55
CA THR A 912 24.06 -2.41 15.67
C THR A 912 23.18 -3.19 14.68
N SER A 913 22.30 -2.51 13.94
CA SER A 913 21.31 -3.15 13.06
C SER A 913 21.86 -3.54 11.69
N GLN A 914 22.99 -2.97 11.28
CA GLN A 914 23.54 -3.15 9.94
C GLN A 914 25.06 -2.92 9.91
N ASN A 915 25.72 -3.42 8.86
CA ASN A 915 27.15 -3.20 8.65
C ASN A 915 27.38 -1.91 7.86
N PHE A 916 28.42 -1.17 8.22
CA PHE A 916 28.78 0.08 7.55
C PHE A 916 30.19 0.04 7.00
N VAL A 917 30.45 0.83 5.97
CA VAL A 917 31.77 1.00 5.37
C VAL A 917 32.17 2.46 5.51
N SER A 918 33.41 2.70 5.92
CA SER A 918 33.99 4.03 6.08
C SER A 918 34.23 4.72 4.73
N ALA A 919 34.45 6.03 4.75
CA ALA A 919 34.89 6.79 3.58
C ALA A 919 36.27 6.36 3.08
N GLY A 920 37.06 5.68 3.90
CA GLY A 920 38.30 5.00 3.51
C GLY A 920 38.10 3.60 2.93
N GLY A 921 36.87 3.07 2.91
CA GLY A 921 36.55 1.74 2.34
C GLY A 921 36.70 0.58 3.33
N GLN A 922 36.77 0.87 4.63
CA GLN A 922 36.96 -0.12 5.69
C GLN A 922 35.63 -0.47 6.36
N GLY A 923 35.41 -1.73 6.68
CA GLY A 923 34.22 -2.16 7.40
C GLY A 923 34.23 -1.69 8.86
N PHE A 924 33.11 -1.14 9.32
CA PHE A 924 32.82 -0.96 10.73
C PHE A 924 32.07 -2.17 11.28
N SER A 925 32.41 -2.55 12.50
CA SER A 925 31.62 -3.48 13.31
C SER A 925 31.26 -2.84 14.64
N PHE A 926 30.07 -3.15 15.13
CA PHE A 926 29.52 -2.56 16.36
C PHE A 926 29.16 -3.67 17.34
N SER A 927 29.45 -3.44 18.62
CA SER A 927 29.08 -4.35 19.70
C SER A 927 28.67 -3.56 20.93
N SER A 928 27.67 -4.05 21.66
CA SER A 928 27.23 -3.44 22.92
C SER A 928 27.34 -4.45 24.05
N ASN A 929 27.79 -3.99 25.22
CA ASN A 929 27.85 -4.77 26.45
C ASN A 929 27.47 -3.88 27.66
N SER A 930 27.55 -4.41 28.88
CA SER A 930 27.22 -3.66 30.10
C SER A 930 28.10 -2.43 30.35
N SER A 931 29.26 -2.32 29.68
CA SER A 931 30.13 -1.14 29.73
C SER A 931 29.85 -0.12 28.63
N GLY A 932 29.01 -0.42 27.63
CA GLY A 932 28.58 0.53 26.60
C GLY A 932 28.65 -0.03 25.17
N THR A 933 28.50 0.86 24.19
CA THR A 933 28.59 0.53 22.75
C THR A 933 29.99 0.83 22.21
N TYR A 934 30.50 -0.07 21.38
CA TYR A 934 31.84 0.00 20.80
C TYR A 934 31.77 -0.04 19.29
N VAL A 935 32.64 0.76 18.65
CA VAL A 935 32.87 0.77 17.20
C VAL A 935 34.26 0.24 16.92
N THR A 936 34.38 -0.68 15.96
CA THR A 936 35.66 -1.27 15.54
C THR A 936 35.88 -1.09 14.04
N SER A 937 37.08 -0.63 13.67
CA SER A 937 37.56 -0.56 12.28
C SER A 937 38.98 -1.16 12.22
N GLY A 938 39.16 -2.20 11.41
CA GLY A 938 40.40 -2.99 11.39
C GLY A 938 40.69 -3.59 12.77
N SER A 939 41.91 -3.41 13.29
CA SER A 939 42.31 -3.84 14.64
C SER A 939 41.99 -2.83 15.75
N ALA A 940 41.42 -1.67 15.40
CA ALA A 940 41.14 -0.60 16.35
C ALA A 940 39.66 -0.58 16.77
N SER A 941 39.39 -0.85 18.04
CA SER A 941 38.09 -0.67 18.71
C SER A 941 38.07 0.59 19.59
N ALA A 942 36.96 1.31 19.66
CA ALA A 942 36.77 2.45 20.56
C ALA A 942 35.38 2.40 21.18
N ARG A 943 35.23 2.85 22.44
CA ARG A 943 33.93 2.98 23.10
C ARG A 943 33.29 4.30 22.68
N ILE A 944 32.00 4.28 22.38
CA ILE A 944 31.20 5.48 22.18
C ILE A 944 30.89 6.06 23.57
N THR A 945 31.48 7.21 23.90
CA THR A 945 31.34 7.88 25.20
C THR A 945 30.22 8.91 25.23
N ARG A 946 29.79 9.40 24.07
CA ARG A 946 28.57 10.21 23.88
C ARG A 946 28.05 9.94 22.47
N ALA A 947 26.81 9.49 22.37
CA ALA A 947 26.21 9.19 21.07
C ALA A 947 25.32 10.34 20.59
N ASP A 948 25.01 10.36 19.29
CA ASP A 948 23.98 11.21 18.69
C ASP A 948 24.16 12.72 18.87
N ILE A 949 25.36 13.27 18.74
CA ILE A 949 25.56 14.73 18.72
C ILE A 949 25.15 15.23 17.32
N PRO A 950 24.00 15.91 17.15
CA PRO A 950 23.53 16.27 15.81
C PRO A 950 24.36 17.42 15.24
N ILE A 951 24.59 17.40 13.92
CA ILE A 951 25.21 18.48 13.16
C ILE A 951 24.37 18.79 11.91
N ARG A 952 24.61 19.95 11.28
CA ARG A 952 23.83 20.45 10.14
C ARG A 952 23.61 19.41 9.05
N ASN A 953 24.63 18.62 8.73
CA ASN A 953 24.61 17.64 7.64
C ASN A 953 24.76 16.19 8.12
N GLY A 954 24.56 15.89 9.41
CA GLY A 954 24.76 14.54 9.92
C GLY A 954 24.76 14.41 11.44
N VAL A 955 25.56 13.48 11.96
CA VAL A 955 25.69 13.17 13.38
C VAL A 955 27.13 12.82 13.76
N ILE A 956 27.54 13.19 14.97
CA ILE A 956 28.82 12.84 15.58
C ILE A 956 28.57 11.88 16.76
N HIS A 957 29.36 10.80 16.83
CA HIS A 957 29.49 9.92 17.99
C HIS A 957 30.87 10.13 18.60
N ARG A 958 30.95 10.62 19.84
CA ARG A 958 32.22 10.80 20.56
C ARG A 958 32.77 9.44 20.97
N ILE A 959 34.07 9.21 20.73
CA ILE A 959 34.75 7.96 21.07
C ILE A 959 36.01 8.18 21.93
N ASP A 960 36.35 7.21 22.76
CA ASP A 960 37.51 7.29 23.69
C ASP A 960 38.86 6.87 23.07
N ARG A 961 38.88 6.47 21.80
CA ARG A 961 40.11 6.03 21.11
C ARG A 961 40.08 6.35 19.63
N VAL A 962 41.23 6.67 19.04
CA VAL A 962 41.35 6.82 17.58
C VAL A 962 41.25 5.46 16.90
N LEU A 963 40.47 5.38 15.82
CA LEU A 963 40.41 4.24 14.92
C LEU A 963 41.63 4.30 13.98
N ALA A 964 42.80 3.93 14.50
CA ALA A 964 44.10 4.06 13.85
C ALA A 964 44.33 3.08 12.68
N ASN A 965 43.32 2.93 11.81
CA ASN A 965 43.40 2.17 10.57
C ASN A 965 43.83 3.11 9.43
N THR A 966 44.96 2.85 8.81
CA THR A 966 45.50 3.62 7.68
C THR A 966 45.23 2.96 6.32
N GLU A 967 44.63 1.76 6.31
CA GLU A 967 44.30 1.06 5.07
C GLU A 967 43.18 1.78 4.32
N SER A 968 43.28 1.79 2.99
CA SER A 968 42.26 2.36 2.11
C SER A 968 41.85 1.37 1.03
N ASN A 969 40.54 1.30 0.75
CA ASN A 969 39.95 0.56 -0.34
C ASN A 969 39.01 1.49 -1.14
N PRO A 970 39.55 2.24 -2.13
CA PRO A 970 38.78 3.23 -2.88
C PRO A 970 37.56 2.65 -3.60
N ASP A 971 37.62 1.39 -4.06
CA ASP A 971 36.51 0.73 -4.75
C ASP A 971 35.37 0.39 -3.77
N ALA A 972 35.70 -0.09 -2.57
CA ALA A 972 34.72 -0.30 -1.51
C ALA A 972 34.14 1.02 -1.01
N ALA A 973 34.97 2.08 -0.89
CA ALA A 973 34.52 3.42 -0.54
C ALA A 973 33.55 4.00 -1.57
N ALA A 974 33.85 3.87 -2.87
CA ALA A 974 32.98 4.34 -3.95
C ALA A 974 31.68 3.52 -4.05
N SER A 975 31.76 2.20 -3.83
CA SER A 975 30.59 1.31 -3.80
C SER A 975 29.67 1.63 -2.60
N ALA A 976 30.26 1.89 -1.43
CA ALA A 976 29.51 2.31 -0.26
C ALA A 976 28.88 3.70 -0.45
N ALA A 977 29.62 4.66 -0.98
CA ALA A 977 29.12 6.01 -1.26
C ALA A 977 27.98 6.01 -2.28
N SER A 978 28.06 5.19 -3.35
CA SER A 978 26.97 5.06 -4.33
C SER A 978 25.73 4.38 -3.74
N SER A 979 25.92 3.34 -2.92
CA SER A 979 24.82 2.69 -2.19
C SER A 979 24.13 3.67 -1.24
N GLN A 980 24.89 4.44 -0.46
CA GLN A 980 24.35 5.43 0.48
C GLN A 980 23.70 6.62 -0.24
N ALA A 981 24.25 7.08 -1.38
CA ALA A 981 23.60 8.08 -2.23
C ALA A 981 22.28 7.59 -2.85
N SER A 982 22.14 6.28 -3.13
CA SER A 982 20.88 5.70 -3.61
C SER A 982 19.80 5.62 -2.51
N VAL A 983 20.20 5.32 -1.26
CA VAL A 983 19.34 5.36 -0.06
C VAL A 983 18.90 6.80 0.27
N ALA A 984 19.82 7.76 0.11
CA ALA A 984 19.51 9.18 0.20
C ALA A 984 18.41 9.59 -0.79
N ALA A 985 18.47 9.11 -2.04
CA ALA A 985 17.50 9.47 -3.08
C ALA A 985 16.07 8.90 -2.84
N THR A 986 15.89 7.98 -1.89
CA THR A 986 14.63 7.27 -1.60
C THR A 986 13.96 7.68 -0.28
N ALA A 987 14.51 8.63 0.48
CA ALA A 987 13.97 9.00 1.79
C ALA A 987 12.63 9.77 1.73
N THR A 988 11.66 9.31 2.51
CA THR A 988 10.32 9.90 2.69
C THR A 988 10.38 11.23 3.45
N SER A 989 9.84 12.29 2.84
CA SER A 989 9.47 13.51 3.55
C SER A 989 8.26 13.28 4.47
N ILE A 990 8.16 14.06 5.55
CA ILE A 990 6.95 14.06 6.38
C ILE A 990 5.77 14.57 5.51
N PRO A 991 4.64 13.86 5.45
CA PRO A 991 3.48 14.29 4.66
C PRO A 991 2.99 15.68 5.10
N GLY A 992 2.87 16.64 4.17
CA GLY A 992 2.30 17.97 4.43
C GLY A 992 3.29 19.14 4.45
N GLN A 993 4.59 18.90 4.29
CA GLN A 993 5.63 19.95 4.25
C GLN A 993 5.33 21.10 3.24
N PRO A 994 5.51 22.38 3.62
CA PRO A 994 5.45 23.50 2.67
C PRO A 994 6.57 23.38 1.62
N ASN A 995 6.21 23.43 0.33
CA ASN A 995 7.21 23.47 -0.75
C ASN A 995 8.01 24.79 -0.68
N SER A 996 9.34 24.70 -0.59
CA SER A 996 10.20 25.87 -0.77
C SER A 996 10.17 26.36 -2.22
N PRO A 997 10.19 27.67 -2.49
CA PRO A 997 10.20 28.20 -3.85
C PRO A 997 11.53 27.89 -4.55
N SER A 998 11.44 27.21 -5.68
CA SER A 998 12.52 27.06 -6.65
C SER A 998 12.70 28.38 -7.41
N ASN A 999 13.56 29.26 -6.90
CA ASN A 999 14.39 30.27 -7.60
C ASN A 999 14.68 31.48 -6.69
N VAL A 1000 15.92 31.58 -6.20
CA VAL A 1000 16.53 32.86 -5.81
C VAL A 1000 17.87 32.95 -6.55
N PRO A 1001 18.17 34.03 -7.29
CA PRO A 1001 19.46 34.19 -7.94
C PRO A 1001 20.58 34.23 -6.90
N SER A 1002 21.73 33.63 -7.23
CA SER A 1002 22.95 33.70 -6.44
C SER A 1002 23.34 35.15 -6.15
N ALA A 1003 23.23 35.58 -4.89
CA ALA A 1003 23.89 36.78 -4.39
C ALA A 1003 25.11 36.34 -3.58
N SER A 1004 26.29 36.59 -4.13
CA SER A 1004 27.57 36.53 -3.44
C SER A 1004 27.57 37.56 -2.30
N GLY A 1005 27.40 37.10 -1.07
CA GLY A 1005 27.52 37.90 0.14
C GLY A 1005 27.49 36.99 1.36
N SER A 1006 28.59 36.97 2.12
CA SER A 1006 28.76 36.16 3.32
C SER A 1006 27.66 36.45 4.36
N ALA A 1007 26.76 35.50 4.58
CA ALA A 1007 25.86 35.47 5.72
C ALA A 1007 26.06 34.17 6.51
N ASN A 1008 27.29 33.91 6.94
CA ASN A 1008 27.56 33.04 8.08
C ASN A 1008 27.42 33.90 9.34
N ALA A 1009 26.21 33.96 9.89
CA ALA A 1009 25.97 34.42 11.25
C ALA A 1009 25.26 33.28 11.98
N SER A 1010 26.05 32.39 12.56
CA SER A 1010 25.62 31.35 13.48
C SER A 1010 24.85 31.98 14.64
N ILE A 1011 23.57 31.60 14.80
CA ILE A 1011 22.62 32.14 15.79
C ILE A 1011 23.16 32.01 17.23
N ARG A 1012 23.95 30.97 17.52
CA ARG A 1012 24.51 30.72 18.85
C ARG A 1012 25.74 31.55 19.22
N THR A 1013 26.46 32.15 18.26
CA THR A 1013 27.61 33.04 18.56
C THR A 1013 27.20 34.35 19.22
N ALA A 1014 25.90 34.69 19.24
CA ALA A 1014 25.38 35.89 19.88
C ALA A 1014 24.94 35.65 21.34
N VAL A 1015 24.95 34.42 21.85
CA VAL A 1015 24.34 34.05 23.14
C VAL A 1015 25.38 33.70 24.23
N ALA A 1016 26.65 33.50 23.88
CA ALA A 1016 27.71 33.25 24.87
C ALA A 1016 28.60 34.48 25.10
N PHE A 1017 28.40 35.19 26.21
CA PHE A 1017 29.43 36.03 26.83
C PHE A 1017 29.70 35.51 28.25
N PRO A 1018 30.91 35.05 28.59
CA PRO A 1018 31.29 34.89 29.98
C PRO A 1018 31.56 36.26 30.58
N SER A 1019 31.04 36.45 31.78
CA SER A 1019 31.32 37.60 32.63
C SER A 1019 32.78 37.51 33.09
N GLY A 1020 33.67 38.39 32.61
CA GLY A 1020 35.00 38.55 33.21
C GLY A 1020 36.13 39.05 32.30
N ALA A 1021 36.44 40.34 32.47
CA ALA A 1021 37.81 40.89 32.54
C ALA A 1021 38.71 41.04 31.28
N ILE A 1022 38.79 42.32 30.84
CA ILE A 1022 39.99 43.16 30.54
C ILE A 1022 40.91 42.88 29.32
N PHE A 1023 41.07 43.97 28.54
CA PHE A 1023 42.25 44.52 27.82
C PHE A 1023 42.17 44.67 26.29
N SER A 1024 42.33 45.95 25.92
CA SER A 1024 42.39 46.68 24.66
C SER A 1024 43.36 46.19 23.57
N VAL A 1025 43.13 46.61 22.31
CA VAL A 1025 44.00 47.58 21.56
C VAL A 1025 43.48 47.80 20.12
N LEU A 1026 43.32 49.10 19.78
CA LEU A 1026 43.37 49.82 18.48
C LEU A 1026 42.84 49.16 17.18
N ALA A 1027 41.82 49.70 16.49
CA ALA A 1027 41.67 50.98 15.77
C ALA A 1027 42.03 50.92 14.25
N ALA A 1028 41.07 51.35 13.41
CA ALA A 1028 41.20 52.46 12.44
C ALA A 1028 40.50 52.26 11.08
N GLY A 1029 39.75 53.29 10.64
CA GLY A 1029 39.48 53.65 9.23
C GLY A 1029 38.21 53.06 8.61
N MET A 1030 37.00 53.61 8.68
CA MET A 1030 36.48 54.97 8.36
C MET A 1030 36.24 55.26 6.85
N GLY A 1031 34.97 55.57 6.51
CA GLY A 1031 34.56 56.55 5.48
C GLY A 1031 34.22 56.00 4.08
N ALA A 1032 32.96 55.83 3.68
CA ALA A 1032 31.94 56.84 3.27
C ALA A 1032 32.18 57.49 1.89
N LEU A 1033 31.20 57.37 0.96
CA LEU A 1033 30.54 58.49 0.23
C LEU A 1033 29.71 58.05 -1.00
N ILE A 1034 28.39 58.21 -0.89
CA ILE A 1034 27.44 58.94 -1.76
C ILE A 1034 27.64 58.91 -3.30
N GLY A 1035 26.64 58.31 -3.99
CA GLY A 1035 25.73 59.05 -4.89
C GLY A 1035 26.00 59.05 -6.40
N GLY A 1036 24.92 58.86 -7.18
CA GLY A 1036 24.78 59.45 -8.51
C GLY A 1036 24.45 58.49 -9.67
N MET A 1037 23.17 58.42 -10.03
CA MET A 1037 22.68 57.96 -11.34
C MET A 1037 23.32 58.73 -12.51
N LEU A 1038 23.56 58.08 -13.66
CA LEU A 1038 22.99 58.47 -14.96
C LEU A 1038 23.34 57.47 -16.09
N VAL A 1039 22.28 56.81 -16.59
CA VAL A 1039 21.94 56.47 -17.99
C VAL A 1039 23.02 55.84 -18.90
N LEU A 1040 22.89 54.53 -19.16
CA LEU A 1040 22.37 53.98 -20.42
C LEU A 1040 21.86 52.54 -20.21
#